data_AF-A0A495YVR2-F1
#
_entry.id   AF-A0A495YVR2-F1
#
_cell.length_a   1.000
_cell.length_b   1.000
_cell.length_c   1.000
_cell.angle_alpha   90.00
_cell.angle_beta   90.00
_cell.angle_gamma   90.00
#
_symmetry.space_group_name_H-M   'P 1'
#
loop_
_entity.id
_entity.type
_entity.pdbx_description
1 polymer ?
#
loop_
_entity_poly.entity_id
_entity_poly.type
_entity_poly.pdbx_seq_one_letter_code
_entity_poly.pdbx_strand_id
1 'polypeptide(L)'
;MNKLKRAINVLLVVSCILSLAVFYGCGADSLGPYEPLLPAIEGEAKFADRYDLEEESQFIYDLYGKEIVEGSELSRYTQQKEFDKNGKLVVGWTGQLDSLRFTTQLDRAVLVEETFLGRYAEFAIGDHLRFRPDTLFPNRYIIYKTEFDGLRWDISFAQEHHLFSLIHSRISNPILLGRTPFRTQRLAGDLGRRSGLNELSGVRNIEDARLVGFRGQGLLGENFRVGYTYVNLHKEHPERLINSLMGTVANTPPEKISIVFRDDSPEDNHIKAFTHFNNYDSDVHYDHIQDGVGAAFKSMKITIVTQELEELIPEDIEAGIEPDHLPEQTHHIEVYADQLVPINHARGPSEIRNSVDGQWRIVNGFNKMKYDLNLTDEKINIDPRTVKSVVFDMVVAGDYNIAVIGFSRANQASSNPELQEWIKTEDGHIQMPYRDIIQAPGNYGQSPDYTQNRKKLIDNPSAWKGEGRPRKVRYRYGAARAAALYGLDLEGTIGNVRVRAQYSINGKYKQYPTIPKDKVGFSRTQTTIKTRNGEEPTGVSIDRRSGLPVDANGIPTYSETEGERFEAFLGGDGTDVDGNGKLGREKAWFVQLESRFGRLHLEGVLYHIDPGYTTNYVNFGTHPNRDQLFTLERARPVPQDPLEELDSWDGINYALIEDDDDDDGWPDDSDFDGVIPPADDRDQNGVLDFREDFLIFYADPPVFSNLIDFNNNGIIDSIEDDYEPEYEYGIDRQGYHLKAEYDLLDNLSIQVGWLNESEISSRHQNNSKYIHLTYKRDIPDFGNFLFQNQFVRVRDDIPDYAITLPIGELEVLHINDKLDFYNARLNKTTLQCLYTAVPNLTLEAKCLVVMQKQLEQNVEKALFTDVEYDPVSKNFETDERVDFMVPIEQVRTSGLRRIHPFYPDHGINALDPSDTGLIYDAWNWRKRRYPERSIRNQMTILKASYEIPIQSFPFINKIPYVNKISFINKLGVDITLTPMVKYVL
;
A
#
# COMPACT_ATOMS: atom_id res chain seq x y z
N MET A 1 -13.81 -5.13 29.29
CA MET A 1 -14.08 -4.35 28.07
C MET A 1 -14.26 -5.20 26.81
N ASN A 2 -13.41 -6.20 26.52
CA ASN A 2 -13.56 -7.04 25.31
C ASN A 2 -14.89 -7.82 25.22
N LYS A 3 -15.47 -8.27 26.34
CA LYS A 3 -16.82 -8.85 26.35
C LYS A 3 -17.93 -7.80 26.13
N LEU A 4 -17.70 -6.54 26.49
CA LEU A 4 -18.64 -5.43 26.27
C LEU A 4 -18.57 -4.91 24.83
N LYS A 5 -17.38 -4.80 24.22
CA LYS A 5 -17.21 -4.54 22.78
C LYS A 5 -17.80 -5.67 21.93
N ARG A 6 -17.56 -6.94 22.29
CA ARG A 6 -18.16 -8.09 21.59
C ARG A 6 -19.68 -8.16 21.81
N ALA A 7 -20.17 -7.81 23.00
CA ALA A 7 -21.60 -7.70 23.26
C ALA A 7 -22.24 -6.51 22.54
N ILE A 8 -21.57 -5.36 22.40
CA ILE A 8 -22.04 -4.19 21.65
C ILE A 8 -22.03 -4.47 20.15
N ASN A 9 -21.02 -5.15 19.60
CA ASN A 9 -21.00 -5.55 18.19
C ASN A 9 -22.09 -6.59 17.90
N VAL A 10 -22.31 -7.56 18.80
CA VAL A 10 -23.41 -8.52 18.68
C VAL A 10 -24.77 -7.85 18.92
N LEU A 11 -24.89 -6.91 19.86
CA LEU A 11 -26.13 -6.12 20.07
C LEU A 11 -26.40 -5.16 18.92
N LEU A 12 -25.37 -4.61 18.26
CA LEU A 12 -25.52 -3.76 17.09
C LEU A 12 -25.97 -4.60 15.89
N VAL A 13 -25.33 -5.74 15.63
CA VAL A 13 -25.79 -6.71 14.61
C VAL A 13 -27.20 -7.19 14.92
N VAL A 14 -27.53 -7.52 16.17
CA VAL A 14 -28.88 -7.90 16.58
C VAL A 14 -29.86 -6.72 16.55
N SER A 15 -29.42 -5.49 16.77
CA SER A 15 -30.22 -4.26 16.62
C SER A 15 -30.45 -3.90 15.16
N CYS A 16 -29.50 -4.22 14.26
CA CYS A 16 -29.65 -4.15 12.81
C CYS A 16 -30.63 -5.22 12.32
N ILE A 17 -30.58 -6.43 12.89
CA ILE A 17 -31.56 -7.50 12.63
C ILE A 17 -32.95 -7.17 13.23
N LEU A 18 -33.01 -6.48 14.37
CA LEU A 18 -34.28 -6.02 14.98
C LEU A 18 -34.82 -4.75 14.31
N SER A 19 -33.97 -3.87 13.77
CA SER A 19 -34.41 -2.73 12.95
C SER A 19 -34.91 -3.21 11.59
N LEU A 20 -34.28 -4.23 10.99
CA LEU A 20 -34.83 -5.00 9.86
C LEU A 20 -36.25 -5.54 10.13
N ALA A 21 -36.60 -5.87 11.37
CA ALA A 21 -37.95 -6.28 11.76
C ALA A 21 -38.93 -5.10 11.99
N VAL A 22 -38.43 -3.91 12.35
CA VAL A 22 -39.24 -2.69 12.52
C VAL A 22 -39.52 -1.99 11.17
N PHE A 23 -38.64 -2.14 10.17
CA PHE A 23 -38.83 -1.60 8.82
C PHE A 23 -39.69 -2.46 7.90
N TYR A 24 -40.17 -3.63 8.36
CA TYR A 24 -41.08 -4.52 7.61
C TYR A 24 -42.50 -3.94 7.41
N GLY A 25 -42.81 -2.78 8.02
CA GLY A 25 -44.17 -2.24 8.13
C GLY A 25 -44.49 -0.95 7.39
N CYS A 26 -43.52 -0.29 6.74
CA CYS A 26 -43.76 0.97 6.03
C CYS A 26 -43.47 0.80 4.54
N GLY A 27 -44.49 1.02 3.70
CA GLY A 27 -44.36 1.00 2.24
C GLY A 27 -43.26 1.95 1.79
N ALA A 28 -42.18 1.36 1.28
CA ALA A 28 -41.02 2.04 0.74
C ALA A 28 -40.94 1.75 -0.76
N ASP A 29 -40.63 2.77 -1.55
CA ASP A 29 -40.44 2.65 -2.99
C ASP A 29 -39.05 2.09 -3.30
N SER A 30 -38.93 1.30 -4.38
CA SER A 30 -37.68 0.70 -4.87
C SER A 30 -36.61 1.77 -5.10
N LEU A 31 -35.34 1.47 -4.78
CA LEU A 31 -34.14 2.31 -4.95
C LEU A 31 -33.82 2.76 -6.39
N GLY A 32 -34.72 2.53 -7.35
CA GLY A 32 -34.50 2.65 -8.79
C GLY A 32 -34.94 1.38 -9.52
N PRO A 33 -34.80 1.30 -10.85
CA PRO A 33 -34.83 0.01 -11.54
C PRO A 33 -33.79 -0.89 -10.88
N TYR A 34 -34.16 -2.14 -10.57
CA TYR A 34 -33.20 -3.16 -10.17
C TYR A 34 -32.12 -3.22 -11.26
N GLU A 35 -30.94 -2.66 -11.00
CA GLU A 35 -29.77 -3.11 -11.73
C GLU A 35 -29.67 -4.61 -11.47
N PRO A 36 -29.58 -5.43 -12.52
CA PRO A 36 -29.41 -6.86 -12.30
C PRO A 36 -28.15 -7.03 -11.44
N LEU A 37 -28.29 -7.78 -10.34
CA LEU A 37 -27.21 -8.03 -9.36
C LEU A 37 -25.99 -8.70 -9.97
N LEU A 38 -26.00 -8.97 -11.27
CA LEU A 38 -24.88 -9.23 -12.14
C LEU A 38 -25.26 -8.53 -13.46
N PRO A 39 -24.40 -7.69 -14.05
CA PRO A 39 -24.71 -7.15 -15.37
C PRO A 39 -24.94 -8.33 -16.32
N ALA A 40 -26.03 -8.28 -17.09
CA ALA A 40 -26.15 -9.14 -18.25
C ALA A 40 -24.99 -8.74 -19.16
N ILE A 41 -24.04 -9.64 -19.41
CA ILE A 41 -22.88 -9.33 -20.23
C ILE A 41 -23.40 -9.18 -21.66
N GLU A 42 -23.75 -7.96 -22.05
CA GLU A 42 -24.16 -7.64 -23.41
C GLU A 42 -23.03 -8.04 -24.35
N GLY A 43 -23.37 -8.75 -25.42
CA GLY A 43 -22.38 -9.29 -26.36
C GLY A 43 -21.43 -8.25 -26.95
N GLU A 44 -21.74 -6.95 -26.86
CA GLU A 44 -20.93 -5.85 -27.37
C GLU A 44 -19.77 -5.45 -26.43
N ALA A 45 -19.89 -5.63 -25.11
CA ALA A 45 -18.78 -5.48 -24.16
C ALA A 45 -17.73 -6.61 -24.26
N LYS A 46 -17.99 -7.61 -25.12
CA LYS A 46 -17.15 -8.80 -25.34
C LYS A 46 -16.11 -8.63 -26.45
N PHE A 47 -16.02 -7.47 -27.09
CA PHE A 47 -15.10 -7.25 -28.19
C PHE A 47 -13.88 -6.42 -27.75
N ALA A 48 -12.91 -7.07 -27.10
CA ALA A 48 -11.53 -6.65 -27.28
C ALA A 48 -11.17 -6.83 -28.78
N ASP A 49 -10.35 -5.93 -29.32
CA ASP A 49 -10.02 -5.89 -30.75
C ASP A 49 -9.70 -7.28 -31.31
N ARG A 50 -10.60 -7.78 -32.14
CA ARG A 50 -10.43 -9.07 -32.81
C ARG A 50 -9.28 -8.97 -33.78
N TYR A 51 -8.15 -9.57 -33.44
CA TYR A 51 -7.13 -9.89 -34.42
C TYR A 51 -7.50 -11.22 -35.09
N ASP A 52 -7.95 -11.17 -36.34
CA ASP A 52 -8.05 -12.35 -37.19
C ASP A 52 -6.62 -12.83 -37.47
N LEU A 53 -6.22 -13.89 -36.77
CA LEU A 53 -4.97 -14.61 -37.00
C LEU A 53 -5.12 -15.45 -38.28
N GLU A 54 -4.85 -14.87 -39.45
CA GLU A 54 -4.67 -15.66 -40.67
C GLU A 54 -3.30 -16.36 -40.63
N GLU A 55 -3.21 -17.68 -40.37
CA GLU A 55 -1.97 -18.44 -40.66
C GLU A 55 -2.12 -19.97 -40.77
N GLU A 56 -1.13 -20.61 -41.43
CA GLU A 56 -1.02 -22.06 -41.72
C GLU A 56 -0.75 -22.89 -40.47
N SER A 57 -1.44 -24.04 -40.31
CA SER A 57 -1.32 -24.90 -39.15
C SER A 57 0.04 -25.60 -39.05
N GLN A 58 0.61 -25.67 -37.83
CA GLN A 58 1.78 -26.49 -37.55
C GLN A 58 1.37 -27.84 -36.99
N PHE A 59 2.08 -28.88 -37.39
CA PHE A 59 1.83 -30.23 -36.92
C PHE A 59 2.89 -30.61 -35.87
N ILE A 60 2.44 -30.88 -34.65
CA ILE A 60 3.29 -31.37 -33.57
C ILE A 60 3.21 -32.89 -33.58
N TYR A 61 4.36 -33.54 -33.69
CA TYR A 61 4.47 -35.00 -33.75
C TYR A 61 5.04 -35.57 -32.44
N ASP A 62 4.67 -36.81 -32.10
CA ASP A 62 5.28 -37.56 -31.01
C ASP A 62 6.71 -38.01 -31.36
N LEU A 63 7.38 -38.64 -30.40
CA LEU A 63 8.73 -39.20 -30.56
C LEU A 63 8.84 -40.25 -31.70
N TYR A 64 7.71 -40.74 -32.22
CA TYR A 64 7.61 -41.73 -33.29
C TYR A 64 7.09 -41.12 -34.61
N GLY A 65 6.95 -39.79 -34.70
CA GLY A 65 6.49 -39.10 -35.89
C GLY A 65 4.97 -39.18 -36.12
N LYS A 66 4.19 -39.57 -35.11
CA LYS A 66 2.72 -39.53 -35.17
C LYS A 66 2.23 -38.16 -34.75
N GLU A 67 1.43 -37.53 -35.60
CA GLU A 67 0.79 -36.26 -35.31
C GLU A 67 -0.05 -36.35 -34.02
N ILE A 68 0.23 -35.46 -33.06
CA ILE A 68 -0.48 -35.33 -31.77
C ILE A 68 -1.46 -34.16 -31.83
N VAL A 69 -1.01 -33.01 -32.35
CA VAL A 69 -1.77 -31.76 -32.36
C VAL A 69 -1.49 -30.99 -33.66
N GLU A 70 -2.55 -30.48 -34.28
CA GLU A 70 -2.50 -29.47 -35.34
C GLU A 70 -2.80 -28.09 -34.71
N GLY A 71 -1.85 -27.16 -34.75
CA GLY A 71 -2.00 -25.82 -34.17
C GLY A 71 -0.68 -25.06 -34.01
N SER A 72 -0.75 -23.77 -33.70
CA SER A 72 0.41 -22.89 -33.47
C SER A 72 0.70 -22.73 -31.97
N GLU A 73 1.98 -22.70 -31.61
CA GLU A 73 2.41 -22.43 -30.23
C GLU A 73 2.33 -20.91 -29.95
N LEU A 74 1.55 -20.54 -28.93
CA LEU A 74 1.25 -19.14 -28.56
C LEU A 74 2.12 -18.66 -27.39
N SER A 75 2.09 -19.39 -26.28
CA SER A 75 2.95 -19.14 -25.12
C SER A 75 3.42 -20.47 -24.54
N ARG A 76 4.67 -20.50 -24.09
CA ARG A 76 5.30 -21.64 -23.45
C ARG A 76 5.75 -21.24 -22.06
N TYR A 77 5.00 -21.67 -21.08
CA TYR A 77 5.47 -21.71 -19.71
C TYR A 77 6.25 -23.00 -19.48
N THR A 78 7.52 -22.90 -19.07
CA THR A 78 8.28 -24.10 -18.68
C THR A 78 9.07 -23.86 -17.41
N GLN A 79 8.95 -24.83 -16.51
CA GLN A 79 9.82 -24.99 -15.36
C GLN A 79 10.53 -26.34 -15.49
N GLN A 80 11.84 -26.32 -15.67
CA GLN A 80 12.68 -27.51 -15.74
C GLN A 80 13.67 -27.48 -14.59
N LYS A 81 13.57 -28.49 -13.73
CA LYS A 81 14.55 -28.77 -12.68
C LYS A 81 15.07 -30.18 -12.89
N GLU A 82 16.31 -30.29 -13.31
CA GLU A 82 17.00 -31.58 -13.43
C GLU A 82 18.03 -31.67 -12.33
N PHE A 83 17.96 -32.75 -11.57
CA PHE A 83 18.92 -33.07 -10.53
C PHE A 83 19.73 -34.31 -10.94
N ASP A 84 21.04 -34.32 -10.65
CA ASP A 84 21.83 -35.53 -10.79
C ASP A 84 21.53 -36.52 -9.65
N LYS A 85 22.13 -37.71 -9.73
CA LYS A 85 22.00 -38.78 -8.71
C LYS A 85 22.45 -38.38 -7.29
N ASN A 86 23.13 -37.24 -7.14
CA ASN A 86 23.60 -36.71 -5.86
C ASN A 86 22.75 -35.51 -5.41
N GLY A 87 21.62 -35.24 -6.07
CA GLY A 87 20.73 -34.12 -5.77
C GLY A 87 21.21 -32.77 -6.30
N LYS A 88 22.25 -32.70 -7.14
CA LYS A 88 22.74 -31.44 -7.72
C LYS A 88 21.86 -30.98 -8.88
N LEU A 89 21.39 -29.73 -8.84
CA LEU A 89 20.69 -29.06 -9.92
C LEU A 89 21.61 -28.91 -11.14
N VAL A 90 21.40 -29.77 -12.13
CA VAL A 90 22.08 -29.79 -13.44
C VAL A 90 21.49 -28.71 -14.34
N VAL A 91 20.16 -28.69 -14.45
CA VAL A 91 19.40 -27.69 -15.21
C VAL A 91 18.37 -27.10 -14.27
N GLY A 92 18.42 -25.79 -14.04
CA GLY A 92 17.40 -25.07 -13.29
C GLY A 92 16.95 -23.91 -14.13
N TRP A 93 15.76 -24.04 -14.69
CA TRP A 93 15.20 -23.09 -15.62
C TRP A 93 13.73 -22.89 -15.32
N THR A 94 13.34 -21.63 -15.20
CA THR A 94 11.94 -21.20 -15.22
C THR A 94 11.87 -20.02 -16.17
N GLY A 95 10.95 -20.11 -17.12
CA GLY A 95 10.75 -19.08 -18.12
C GLY A 95 9.35 -19.20 -18.71
N GLN A 96 8.75 -18.04 -18.91
CA GLN A 96 7.66 -17.88 -19.85
C GLN A 96 8.29 -17.39 -21.16
N LEU A 97 7.96 -18.05 -22.26
CA LEU A 97 8.38 -17.67 -23.60
C LEU A 97 7.13 -17.45 -24.41
N ASP A 98 6.85 -16.21 -24.75
CA ASP A 98 5.84 -15.93 -25.75
C ASP A 98 6.43 -16.18 -27.13
N SER A 99 5.59 -16.70 -28.02
CA SER A 99 5.99 -17.05 -29.36
C SER A 99 6.47 -15.80 -30.10
N LEU A 100 7.70 -15.84 -30.65
CA LEU A 100 8.28 -14.75 -31.44
C LEU A 100 7.38 -14.28 -32.59
N ARG A 101 6.43 -15.13 -33.03
CA ARG A 101 5.44 -14.77 -34.06
C ARG A 101 4.29 -13.94 -33.53
N PHE A 102 3.87 -14.16 -32.28
CA PHE A 102 2.68 -13.58 -31.68
C PHE A 102 3.00 -12.56 -30.59
N THR A 103 4.28 -12.31 -30.30
CA THR A 103 4.73 -11.38 -29.25
C THR A 103 4.17 -9.95 -29.37
N THR A 104 3.88 -9.45 -30.57
CA THR A 104 3.23 -8.14 -30.77
C THR A 104 1.70 -8.20 -30.80
N GLN A 105 1.12 -9.41 -30.78
CA GLN A 105 -0.31 -9.69 -30.93
C GLN A 105 -0.92 -10.32 -29.65
N LEU A 106 -0.10 -10.72 -28.69
CA LEU A 106 -0.48 -11.31 -27.40
C LEU A 106 -0.76 -10.26 -26.31
N ASP A 107 -0.71 -8.97 -26.64
CA ASP A 107 -1.21 -7.89 -25.79
C ASP A 107 -2.74 -8.03 -25.68
N ARG A 108 -3.21 -8.65 -24.58
CA ARG A 108 -4.63 -8.93 -24.27
C ARG A 108 -5.33 -9.96 -25.17
N ALA A 109 -4.62 -10.97 -25.66
CA ALA A 109 -5.21 -11.98 -26.56
C ALA A 109 -6.15 -12.97 -25.83
N VAL A 110 -7.44 -12.92 -26.19
CA VAL A 110 -8.41 -13.96 -25.85
C VAL A 110 -8.22 -15.15 -26.78
N LEU A 111 -7.83 -16.32 -26.24
CA LEU A 111 -7.53 -17.50 -27.07
C LEU A 111 -8.78 -18.32 -27.39
N VAL A 112 -9.68 -18.41 -26.42
CA VAL A 112 -10.93 -19.17 -26.54
C VAL A 112 -12.01 -18.41 -25.81
N GLU A 113 -13.10 -18.15 -26.52
CA GLU A 113 -14.37 -17.72 -25.96
C GLU A 113 -15.43 -18.73 -26.39
N GLU A 114 -16.01 -19.45 -25.43
CA GLU A 114 -17.15 -20.33 -25.70
C GLU A 114 -18.39 -19.79 -25.01
N THR A 115 -19.42 -19.47 -25.79
CA THR A 115 -20.76 -19.17 -25.27
C THR A 115 -21.72 -20.28 -25.70
N PHE A 116 -22.11 -21.16 -24.78
CA PHE A 116 -23.07 -22.24 -25.05
C PHE A 116 -24.14 -22.34 -23.96
N LEU A 117 -25.41 -22.17 -24.34
CA LEU A 117 -26.58 -22.26 -23.45
C LEU A 117 -26.48 -21.41 -22.17
N GLY A 118 -25.96 -20.18 -22.27
CA GLY A 118 -25.80 -19.28 -21.12
C GLY A 118 -24.68 -19.67 -20.15
N ARG A 119 -23.74 -20.53 -20.60
CA ARG A 119 -22.43 -20.71 -20.00
C ARG A 119 -21.41 -19.95 -20.84
N TYR A 120 -20.45 -19.37 -20.16
CA TYR A 120 -19.37 -18.63 -20.79
C TYR A 120 -18.04 -19.11 -20.22
N ALA A 121 -17.07 -19.35 -21.08
CA ALA A 121 -15.70 -19.65 -20.68
C ALA A 121 -14.76 -18.82 -21.53
N GLU A 122 -13.88 -18.07 -20.87
CA GLU A 122 -12.87 -17.27 -21.52
C GLU A 122 -11.49 -17.60 -20.97
N PHE A 123 -10.57 -17.94 -21.87
CA PHE A 123 -9.17 -18.13 -21.52
C PHE A 123 -8.33 -17.05 -22.22
N ALA A 124 -7.65 -16.24 -21.41
CA ALA A 124 -6.76 -15.19 -21.87
C ALA A 124 -5.32 -15.48 -21.40
N ILE A 125 -4.37 -15.17 -22.27
CA ILE A 125 -2.93 -15.25 -21.98
C ILE A 125 -2.25 -14.01 -22.55
N GLY A 126 -1.22 -13.55 -21.86
CA GLY A 126 -0.44 -12.40 -22.31
C GLY A 126 -0.05 -11.49 -21.16
N ASP A 127 0.43 -10.32 -21.55
CA ASP A 127 0.81 -9.24 -20.65
C ASP A 127 -0.37 -8.27 -20.47
N HIS A 128 -0.36 -7.47 -19.40
CA HIS A 128 -1.40 -6.47 -19.11
C HIS A 128 -2.84 -7.04 -19.02
N LEU A 129 -3.00 -8.27 -18.52
CA LEU A 129 -4.31 -8.86 -18.27
C LEU A 129 -5.00 -8.11 -17.12
N ARG A 130 -6.17 -7.54 -17.38
CA ARG A 130 -6.98 -6.85 -16.36
C ARG A 130 -7.97 -7.80 -15.70
N PHE A 131 -8.32 -7.64 -14.43
CA PHE A 131 -9.62 -8.16 -13.98
C PHE A 131 -10.70 -7.32 -14.65
N ARG A 132 -11.72 -7.93 -15.28
CA ARG A 132 -12.84 -7.17 -15.85
C ARG A 132 -13.65 -6.57 -14.70
N PRO A 133 -13.55 -5.25 -14.42
CA PRO A 133 -14.22 -4.63 -13.27
C PRO A 133 -15.74 -4.74 -13.40
N ASP A 134 -16.22 -4.73 -14.65
CA ASP A 134 -17.64 -4.82 -14.99
C ASP A 134 -18.28 -6.16 -14.60
N THR A 135 -17.52 -7.26 -14.49
CA THR A 135 -18.08 -8.59 -14.18
C THR A 135 -17.81 -9.03 -12.74
N LEU A 136 -16.80 -8.47 -12.08
CA LEU A 136 -16.37 -8.85 -10.74
C LEU A 136 -16.40 -7.64 -9.82
N PHE A 137 -17.28 -7.69 -8.82
CA PHE A 137 -17.34 -6.65 -7.79
C PHE A 137 -15.93 -6.40 -7.21
N PRO A 138 -15.38 -5.17 -7.28
CA PRO A 138 -14.01 -4.91 -6.85
C PRO A 138 -13.90 -5.12 -5.34
N ASN A 139 -12.98 -6.01 -4.94
CA ASN A 139 -12.59 -6.15 -3.55
C ASN A 139 -11.42 -5.22 -3.30
N ARG A 140 -11.74 -3.93 -3.07
CA ARG A 140 -10.80 -2.83 -2.80
C ARG A 140 -9.94 -3.03 -1.55
N TYR A 141 -10.03 -4.17 -0.85
CA TYR A 141 -9.09 -4.54 0.21
C TYR A 141 -8.19 -5.72 -0.15
N ILE A 142 -8.37 -6.38 -1.30
CA ILE A 142 -7.59 -7.56 -1.67
C ILE A 142 -6.88 -7.40 -3.00
N ILE A 143 -7.62 -7.03 -4.04
CA ILE A 143 -7.09 -7.00 -5.39
C ILE A 143 -7.89 -6.00 -6.23
N TYR A 144 -7.19 -4.96 -6.68
CA TYR A 144 -7.67 -3.91 -7.57
C TYR A 144 -6.46 -3.42 -8.37
N LYS A 145 -5.79 -4.38 -9.02
CA LYS A 145 -4.65 -4.15 -9.90
C LYS A 145 -5.13 -4.24 -11.34
N THR A 146 -4.74 -3.25 -12.14
CA THR A 146 -5.19 -3.16 -13.52
C THR A 146 -4.44 -4.16 -14.39
N GLU A 147 -3.23 -4.64 -14.02
CA GLU A 147 -2.36 -5.37 -14.95
C GLU A 147 -1.59 -6.57 -14.36
N PHE A 148 -1.86 -7.75 -14.93
CA PHE A 148 -1.21 -9.01 -14.60
C PHE A 148 -0.62 -9.68 -15.85
N ASP A 149 0.53 -10.32 -15.68
CA ASP A 149 1.22 -11.02 -16.77
C ASP A 149 1.14 -12.52 -16.55
N GLY A 150 0.52 -13.25 -17.47
CA GLY A 150 0.35 -14.69 -17.34
C GLY A 150 -0.95 -15.19 -17.93
N LEU A 151 -1.75 -15.88 -17.13
CA LEU A 151 -2.97 -16.56 -17.56
C LEU A 151 -4.17 -16.09 -16.72
N ARG A 152 -5.29 -15.80 -17.40
CA ARG A 152 -6.60 -15.59 -16.80
C ARG A 152 -7.59 -16.60 -17.38
N TRP A 153 -8.35 -17.25 -16.51
CA TRP A 153 -9.43 -18.14 -16.91
C TRP A 153 -10.72 -17.76 -16.20
N ASP A 154 -11.68 -17.29 -16.98
CA ASP A 154 -13.01 -16.93 -16.52
C ASP A 154 -14.02 -18.00 -16.92
N ILE A 155 -14.87 -18.40 -15.97
CA ILE A 155 -15.94 -19.38 -16.17
C ILE A 155 -17.22 -18.84 -15.56
N SER A 156 -18.29 -18.95 -16.34
CA SER A 156 -19.63 -18.53 -15.97
C SER A 156 -20.60 -19.68 -16.19
N PHE A 157 -21.42 -19.98 -15.18
CA PHE A 157 -22.45 -21.02 -15.27
C PHE A 157 -23.84 -20.41 -15.12
N ALA A 158 -24.78 -20.92 -15.94
CA ALA A 158 -26.23 -20.67 -15.84
C ALA A 158 -26.63 -19.19 -15.84
N GLN A 159 -26.85 -18.62 -17.04
CA GLN A 159 -27.33 -17.23 -17.21
C GLN A 159 -26.50 -16.20 -16.42
N GLU A 160 -25.18 -16.44 -16.32
CA GLU A 160 -24.23 -15.51 -15.70
C GLU A 160 -24.34 -15.34 -14.17
N HIS A 161 -25.15 -16.17 -13.49
CA HIS A 161 -25.37 -16.12 -12.03
C HIS A 161 -24.19 -16.54 -11.15
N HIS A 162 -23.23 -17.29 -11.71
CA HIS A 162 -22.05 -17.75 -11.01
C HIS A 162 -20.82 -17.50 -11.87
N LEU A 163 -19.88 -16.70 -11.35
CA LEU A 163 -18.65 -16.31 -12.02
C LEU A 163 -17.45 -16.82 -11.25
N PHE A 164 -16.49 -17.39 -11.95
CA PHE A 164 -15.24 -17.87 -11.40
C PHE A 164 -14.10 -17.34 -12.26
N SER A 165 -13.10 -16.77 -11.62
CA SER A 165 -11.90 -16.26 -12.27
C SER A 165 -10.69 -16.84 -11.57
N LEU A 166 -9.84 -17.51 -12.33
CA LEU A 166 -8.52 -17.97 -11.89
C LEU A 166 -7.48 -17.10 -12.60
N ILE A 167 -6.54 -16.60 -11.83
CA ILE A 167 -5.37 -15.89 -12.36
C ILE A 167 -4.10 -16.59 -11.88
N HIS A 168 -3.14 -16.71 -12.79
CA HIS A 168 -1.80 -17.14 -12.47
C HIS A 168 -0.84 -16.17 -13.16
N SER A 169 -0.14 -15.40 -12.36
CA SER A 169 0.82 -14.41 -12.86
C SER A 169 2.22 -14.70 -12.35
N ARG A 170 3.21 -14.54 -13.24
CA ARG A 170 4.62 -14.58 -12.87
C ARG A 170 5.05 -13.16 -12.54
N ILE A 171 5.30 -12.91 -11.26
CA ILE A 171 5.62 -11.58 -10.72
C ILE A 171 7.07 -11.21 -11.03
N SER A 172 8.01 -12.15 -10.86
CA SER A 172 9.43 -11.90 -11.08
C SER A 172 9.79 -11.95 -12.56
N ASN A 173 10.43 -10.89 -13.05
CA ASN A 173 10.94 -10.79 -14.42
C ASN A 173 9.92 -11.15 -15.54
N PRO A 174 8.71 -10.54 -15.54
CA PRO A 174 7.76 -10.66 -16.64
C PRO A 174 8.33 -9.95 -17.87
N ILE A 175 7.95 -10.39 -19.06
CA ILE A 175 8.59 -9.96 -20.31
C ILE A 175 8.26 -8.49 -20.58
N LEU A 176 9.26 -7.70 -20.99
CA LEU A 176 9.08 -6.36 -21.56
C LEU A 176 9.55 -6.38 -23.02
N LEU A 177 8.66 -6.03 -23.96
CA LEU A 177 8.99 -5.90 -25.38
C LEU A 177 8.90 -4.44 -25.84
N GLY A 178 9.96 -3.68 -25.59
CA GLY A 178 10.12 -2.34 -26.14
C GLY A 178 10.57 -2.35 -27.61
N ARG A 179 9.89 -1.55 -28.45
CA ARG A 179 10.25 -1.26 -29.85
C ARG A 179 11.72 -0.83 -30.00
N THR A 180 12.60 -1.66 -30.56
CA THR A 180 13.91 -1.20 -31.04
C THR A 180 13.79 -0.47 -32.40
N PRO A 181 14.29 0.79 -32.55
CA PRO A 181 14.22 1.51 -33.83
C PRO A 181 15.31 1.16 -34.85
N PHE A 182 16.27 0.27 -34.54
CA PHE A 182 17.45 0.08 -35.39
C PHE A 182 17.65 -1.35 -35.89
N ARG A 183 17.79 -1.45 -37.22
CA ARG A 183 17.97 -2.68 -38.00
C ARG A 183 19.29 -3.37 -37.62
N THR A 184 19.25 -4.70 -37.59
CA THR A 184 20.38 -5.64 -37.58
C THR A 184 21.09 -5.88 -36.24
N GLN A 185 20.48 -6.71 -35.39
CA GLN A 185 21.15 -7.85 -34.75
C GLN A 185 20.11 -8.81 -34.16
N ARG A 186 20.47 -10.09 -34.06
CA ARG A 186 19.56 -11.23 -33.84
C ARG A 186 18.80 -11.10 -32.52
N LEU A 187 17.47 -10.92 -32.61
CA LEU A 187 16.45 -11.10 -31.56
C LEU A 187 16.37 -12.55 -31.04
N ALA A 188 17.51 -13.19 -30.74
CA ALA A 188 17.59 -14.57 -30.27
C ALA A 188 18.18 -14.69 -28.84
N GLY A 189 18.72 -13.61 -28.29
CA GLY A 189 19.28 -13.57 -26.92
C GLY A 189 18.26 -13.18 -25.84
N ASP A 190 17.34 -12.27 -26.17
CA ASP A 190 16.52 -11.55 -25.17
C ASP A 190 15.04 -11.96 -25.18
N LEU A 191 14.69 -13.06 -25.86
CA LEU A 191 13.34 -13.64 -25.81
C LEU A 191 13.11 -14.34 -24.47
N GLY A 192 12.21 -13.75 -23.67
CA GLY A 192 11.77 -14.24 -22.36
C GLY A 192 12.87 -14.12 -21.32
N ARG A 193 12.89 -13.06 -20.52
CA ARG A 193 13.92 -12.89 -19.48
C ARG A 193 13.88 -14.10 -18.53
N ARG A 194 14.92 -14.92 -18.65
CA ARG A 194 15.02 -16.24 -18.04
C ARG A 194 15.48 -16.06 -16.59
N SER A 195 14.71 -16.54 -15.62
CA SER A 195 15.28 -16.82 -14.30
C SER A 195 16.07 -18.13 -14.42
N GLY A 196 17.38 -18.02 -14.43
CA GLY A 196 18.30 -19.12 -14.69
C GLY A 196 19.76 -18.67 -14.71
N LEU A 197 20.65 -19.60 -15.02
CA LEU A 197 22.08 -19.35 -15.20
C LEU A 197 22.28 -18.30 -16.30
N ASN A 198 22.76 -17.11 -15.93
CA ASN A 198 23.29 -16.16 -16.88
C ASN A 198 24.52 -16.81 -17.53
N GLU A 199 24.44 -17.15 -18.83
CA GLU A 199 25.51 -17.88 -19.53
C GLU A 199 26.80 -17.05 -19.68
N LEU A 200 26.72 -15.73 -19.54
CA LEU A 200 27.85 -14.79 -19.65
C LEU A 200 28.55 -14.53 -18.31
N SER A 201 27.82 -14.62 -17.19
CA SER A 201 28.38 -14.42 -15.84
C SER A 201 28.47 -15.71 -15.01
N GLY A 202 27.79 -16.79 -15.41
CA GLY A 202 27.70 -18.03 -14.62
C GLY A 202 26.90 -17.91 -13.32
N VAL A 203 26.24 -16.77 -13.08
CA VAL A 203 25.41 -16.49 -11.90
C VAL A 203 23.95 -16.81 -12.22
N ARG A 204 23.24 -17.50 -11.33
CA ARG A 204 21.81 -17.81 -11.51
C ARG A 204 20.99 -16.69 -10.90
N ASN A 205 20.03 -16.09 -11.62
CA ASN A 205 19.07 -15.15 -11.03
C ASN A 205 18.09 -15.91 -10.14
N ILE A 206 17.94 -15.51 -8.87
CA ILE A 206 17.88 -16.48 -7.75
C ILE A 206 16.47 -16.72 -7.17
N GLU A 207 15.48 -15.86 -7.42
CA GLU A 207 14.12 -16.05 -6.86
C GLU A 207 13.03 -15.92 -7.94
N ASP A 208 12.08 -16.87 -7.94
CA ASP A 208 10.90 -16.86 -8.81
C ASP A 208 9.68 -16.50 -7.95
N ALA A 209 9.10 -15.33 -8.17
CA ALA A 209 7.91 -14.87 -7.45
C ALA A 209 6.67 -15.08 -8.31
N ARG A 210 5.62 -15.64 -7.71
CA ARG A 210 4.37 -15.98 -8.40
C ARG A 210 3.17 -15.51 -7.63
N LEU A 211 2.11 -15.21 -8.39
CA LEU A 211 0.77 -14.92 -7.91
C LEU A 211 -0.18 -15.99 -8.42
N VAL A 212 -0.95 -16.58 -7.52
CA VAL A 212 -2.13 -17.38 -7.86
C VAL A 212 -3.34 -16.75 -7.18
N GLY A 213 -4.25 -16.24 -8.00
CA GLY A 213 -5.49 -15.63 -7.53
C GLY A 213 -6.70 -16.44 -7.97
N PHE A 214 -7.69 -16.52 -7.10
CA PHE A 214 -8.97 -17.14 -7.37
C PHE A 214 -10.07 -16.23 -6.84
N ARG A 215 -11.05 -15.93 -7.68
CA ARG A 215 -12.27 -15.23 -7.30
C ARG A 215 -13.48 -16.05 -7.74
N GLY A 216 -14.38 -16.30 -6.82
CA GLY A 216 -15.67 -16.95 -7.09
C GLY A 216 -16.79 -16.05 -6.59
N GLN A 217 -17.78 -15.79 -7.43
CA GLN A 217 -18.93 -14.97 -7.11
C GLN A 217 -20.21 -15.71 -7.50
N GLY A 218 -21.24 -15.60 -6.68
CA GLY A 218 -22.53 -16.22 -6.99
C GLY A 218 -23.67 -15.55 -6.27
N LEU A 219 -24.89 -15.86 -6.69
CA LEU A 219 -26.09 -15.42 -5.99
C LEU A 219 -26.50 -16.42 -4.90
N LEU A 220 -26.84 -15.91 -3.72
CA LEU A 220 -27.52 -16.63 -2.64
C LEU A 220 -29.00 -16.23 -2.65
N GLY A 221 -29.84 -17.05 -3.28
CA GLY A 221 -31.23 -16.68 -3.57
C GLY A 221 -31.29 -15.65 -4.72
N GLU A 222 -32.27 -14.74 -4.67
CA GLU A 222 -32.46 -13.70 -5.70
C GLU A 222 -31.93 -12.32 -5.27
N ASN A 223 -31.55 -12.16 -4.00
CA ASN A 223 -31.36 -10.85 -3.38
C ASN A 223 -29.92 -10.53 -2.97
N PHE A 224 -29.03 -11.53 -2.94
CA PHE A 224 -27.66 -11.37 -2.48
C PHE A 224 -26.66 -11.98 -3.44
N ARG A 225 -25.63 -11.22 -3.74
CA ARG A 225 -24.37 -11.63 -4.34
C ARG A 225 -23.37 -11.89 -3.21
N VAL A 226 -22.70 -13.02 -3.26
CA VAL A 226 -21.61 -13.39 -2.34
C VAL A 226 -20.38 -13.70 -3.17
N GLY A 227 -19.28 -13.03 -2.86
CA GLY A 227 -17.97 -13.27 -3.43
C GLY A 227 -17.00 -13.86 -2.41
N TYR A 228 -16.10 -14.69 -2.91
CA TYR A 228 -14.94 -15.18 -2.19
C TYR A 228 -13.70 -14.92 -3.04
N THR A 229 -12.68 -14.34 -2.42
CA THR A 229 -11.39 -14.06 -3.06
C THR A 229 -10.27 -14.73 -2.28
N TYR A 230 -9.35 -15.34 -3.00
CA TYR A 230 -8.11 -15.87 -2.47
C TYR A 230 -6.97 -15.41 -3.38
N VAL A 231 -5.98 -14.76 -2.81
CA VAL A 231 -4.75 -14.40 -3.53
C VAL A 231 -3.59 -15.00 -2.76
N ASN A 232 -2.69 -15.66 -3.46
CA ASN A 232 -1.49 -16.22 -2.87
C ASN A 232 -0.27 -15.75 -3.67
N LEU A 233 0.62 -15.07 -2.95
CA LEU A 233 1.91 -14.64 -3.45
C LEU A 233 2.94 -15.52 -2.80
N HIS A 234 3.75 -16.22 -3.59
CA HIS A 234 4.78 -17.09 -3.06
C HIS A 234 6.07 -16.98 -3.83
N LYS A 235 7.18 -17.14 -3.11
CA LYS A 235 8.52 -17.21 -3.70
C LYS A 235 8.98 -18.65 -3.79
N GLU A 236 9.46 -19.04 -4.95
CA GLU A 236 10.12 -20.31 -5.18
C GLU A 236 11.62 -20.07 -5.36
N HIS A 237 12.40 -20.77 -4.55
CA HIS A 237 13.83 -20.80 -4.71
C HIS A 237 14.17 -21.95 -5.68
N PRO A 238 14.89 -21.69 -6.79
CA PRO A 238 15.12 -22.67 -7.86
C PRO A 238 15.93 -23.86 -7.36
N GLU A 239 16.76 -23.67 -6.34
CA GLU A 239 17.56 -24.72 -5.70
C GLU A 239 16.75 -25.62 -4.77
N ARG A 240 15.46 -25.39 -4.58
CA ARG A 240 14.63 -26.29 -3.75
C ARG A 240 14.15 -27.44 -4.61
N LEU A 241 14.32 -28.66 -4.08
CA LEU A 241 13.75 -29.88 -4.66
C LEU A 241 12.21 -29.85 -4.67
N ILE A 242 11.62 -29.11 -3.73
CA ILE A 242 10.18 -28.97 -3.56
C ILE A 242 9.71 -27.69 -4.26
N ASN A 243 8.68 -27.82 -5.10
CA ASN A 243 7.85 -26.69 -5.53
C ASN A 243 6.65 -26.61 -4.59
N SER A 244 6.51 -25.51 -3.86
CA SER A 244 5.43 -25.33 -2.89
C SER A 244 4.64 -24.07 -3.22
N LEU A 245 3.31 -24.20 -3.29
CA LEU A 245 2.38 -23.06 -3.33
C LEU A 245 2.44 -22.21 -2.04
N MET A 246 3.16 -22.66 -1.02
CA MET A 246 3.42 -21.89 0.20
C MET A 246 4.86 -21.37 0.25
N GLY A 247 5.51 -21.31 -0.91
CA GLY A 247 6.86 -20.80 -1.14
C GLY A 247 7.97 -21.50 -0.36
N THR A 248 9.18 -20.97 -0.47
CA THR A 248 10.40 -21.52 0.13
C THR A 248 11.35 -20.41 0.57
N VAL A 249 12.12 -20.64 1.63
CA VAL A 249 13.18 -19.73 2.10
C VAL A 249 14.56 -20.19 1.62
N ALA A 250 15.51 -19.25 1.52
CA ALA A 250 16.93 -19.56 1.44
C ALA A 250 17.49 -20.08 2.78
N ASN A 251 18.62 -20.80 2.72
CA ASN A 251 19.33 -21.25 3.93
C ASN A 251 20.23 -20.14 4.48
N THR A 252 19.67 -19.28 5.32
CA THR A 252 20.39 -18.15 5.94
C THR A 252 20.06 -18.05 7.42
N PRO A 253 20.45 -19.04 8.26
CA PRO A 253 20.21 -18.97 9.70
C PRO A 253 20.83 -17.69 10.28
N PRO A 254 20.08 -16.91 11.07
CA PRO A 254 20.65 -15.77 11.75
C PRO A 254 21.62 -16.23 12.83
N GLU A 255 22.81 -15.65 12.87
CA GLU A 255 23.75 -15.80 13.99
C GLU A 255 23.31 -14.91 15.17
N LYS A 256 22.67 -13.80 14.85
CA LYS A 256 22.18 -12.81 15.80
C LYS A 256 20.75 -12.39 15.46
N ILE A 257 19.88 -12.32 16.47
CA ILE A 257 18.53 -11.75 16.35
C ILE A 257 18.43 -10.57 17.30
N SER A 258 18.14 -9.39 16.77
CA SER A 258 18.02 -8.15 17.55
C SER A 258 16.56 -7.76 17.67
N ILE A 259 16.11 -7.47 18.89
CA ILE A 259 14.77 -6.93 19.17
C ILE A 259 14.93 -5.47 19.55
N VAL A 260 14.28 -4.57 18.81
CA VAL A 260 14.34 -3.13 18.99
C VAL A 260 13.00 -2.64 19.50
N PHE A 261 12.99 -1.91 20.61
CA PHE A 261 11.82 -1.26 21.18
C PHE A 261 11.94 0.25 21.01
N ARG A 262 10.87 0.88 20.54
CA ARG A 262 10.72 2.34 20.43
C ARG A 262 9.33 2.75 20.88
N ASP A 263 9.19 4.01 21.23
CA ASP A 263 7.90 4.67 21.34
C ASP A 263 7.18 4.66 19.98
N ASP A 264 5.87 4.42 19.92
CA ASP A 264 5.09 4.51 18.68
C ASP A 264 4.53 5.92 18.43
N SER A 265 4.47 6.77 19.47
CA SER A 265 3.89 8.11 19.44
C SER A 265 4.89 9.17 19.94
N PRO A 266 6.07 9.30 19.31
CA PRO A 266 7.18 10.09 19.83
C PRO A 266 6.88 11.60 20.00
N GLU A 267 5.85 12.11 19.33
CA GLU A 267 5.40 13.50 19.35
C GLU A 267 4.73 13.93 20.66
N ASP A 268 4.27 12.98 21.49
CA ASP A 268 3.64 13.28 22.78
C ASP A 268 4.68 13.61 23.88
N ASN A 269 5.97 13.40 23.58
CA ASN A 269 7.08 13.56 24.51
C ASN A 269 7.84 14.87 24.28
N HIS A 270 8.07 15.62 25.37
CA HIS A 270 8.88 16.84 25.31
C HIS A 270 10.38 16.50 25.19
N ILE A 271 10.99 16.70 24.01
CA ILE A 271 12.44 16.49 23.86
C ILE A 271 13.22 17.58 24.61
N LYS A 272 14.23 17.19 25.41
CA LYS A 272 15.22 18.10 26.03
C LYS A 272 15.88 19.10 25.06
N ALA A 273 15.96 18.76 23.76
CA ALA A 273 16.49 19.65 22.73
C ALA A 273 15.61 20.90 22.52
N PHE A 274 14.33 20.84 22.88
CA PHE A 274 13.34 21.91 22.71
C PHE A 274 13.16 22.81 23.95
N THR A 275 13.87 22.55 25.06
CA THR A 275 13.81 23.33 26.31
C THR A 275 15.05 24.21 26.57
N HIS A 276 16.07 24.18 25.70
CA HIS A 276 17.29 24.95 25.94
C HIS A 276 17.13 26.44 25.58
N PHE A 277 16.61 27.21 26.54
CA PHE A 277 16.83 28.66 26.61
C PHE A 277 17.71 29.00 27.82
N ASN A 278 18.46 30.11 27.72
CA ASN A 278 19.29 30.59 28.82
C ASN A 278 18.36 30.90 30.02
N ASN A 279 18.46 30.13 31.11
CA ASN A 279 17.71 30.20 32.39
C ASN A 279 16.56 29.19 32.62
N TYR A 280 16.48 28.08 31.88
CA TYR A 280 15.59 26.97 32.27
C TYR A 280 15.99 26.38 33.64
N ASP A 281 15.03 26.33 34.58
CA ASP A 281 15.17 25.73 35.92
C ASP A 281 14.16 24.58 36.08
N SER A 282 14.63 23.34 36.20
CA SER A 282 13.76 22.17 36.33
C SER A 282 12.91 22.19 37.60
N ASP A 283 13.38 22.77 38.70
CA ASP A 283 12.63 22.75 39.96
C ASP A 283 11.44 23.73 39.95
N VAL A 284 11.48 24.72 39.05
CA VAL A 284 10.44 25.74 38.89
C VAL A 284 9.51 25.45 37.72
N HIS A 285 10.04 24.92 36.61
CA HIS A 285 9.31 24.81 35.35
C HIS A 285 8.80 23.40 35.04
N TYR A 286 9.11 22.38 35.85
CA TYR A 286 8.72 20.99 35.58
C TYR A 286 7.20 20.78 35.46
N ASP A 287 6.39 21.52 36.22
CA ASP A 287 4.93 21.45 36.13
C ASP A 287 4.38 21.95 34.77
N HIS A 288 5.21 22.61 33.96
CA HIS A 288 4.89 23.06 32.61
C HIS A 288 5.39 22.10 31.53
N ILE A 289 6.18 21.07 31.88
CA ILE A 289 6.59 20.03 30.94
C ILE A 289 5.55 18.90 30.98
N GLN A 290 4.91 18.69 29.84
CA GLN A 290 4.05 17.53 29.64
C GLN A 290 4.92 16.37 29.15
N ASP A 291 5.31 15.48 30.06
CA ASP A 291 5.98 14.22 29.69
C ASP A 291 4.94 13.22 29.18
N GLY A 292 5.19 12.66 28.00
CA GLY A 292 4.40 11.62 27.33
C GLY A 292 4.61 10.24 27.94
N VAL A 293 4.04 9.23 27.28
CA VAL A 293 4.29 7.81 27.58
C VAL A 293 5.24 7.29 26.51
N GLY A 294 5.95 6.20 26.78
CA GLY A 294 6.73 5.52 25.73
C GLY A 294 6.74 4.02 25.95
N ALA A 295 7.62 3.33 25.25
CA ALA A 295 7.73 1.88 25.30
C ALA A 295 8.41 1.40 26.59
N ALA A 296 7.69 0.60 27.37
CA ALA A 296 8.21 -0.04 28.57
C ALA A 296 8.40 -1.54 28.38
N PHE A 297 9.57 -2.06 28.78
CA PHE A 297 9.91 -3.48 28.80
C PHE A 297 10.16 -3.97 30.22
N LYS A 298 9.60 -5.13 30.57
CA LYS A 298 9.82 -5.80 31.86
C LYS A 298 10.71 -7.04 31.75
N SER A 299 10.31 -7.98 30.91
CA SER A 299 10.96 -9.29 30.79
C SER A 299 10.57 -9.97 29.49
N MET A 300 11.39 -10.90 29.05
CA MET A 300 11.11 -11.73 27.88
C MET A 300 11.65 -13.15 28.10
N LYS A 301 10.82 -14.14 27.78
CA LYS A 301 11.26 -15.54 27.72
C LYS A 301 11.52 -15.92 26.27
N ILE A 302 12.75 -16.32 25.96
CA ILE A 302 13.14 -16.83 24.66
C ILE A 302 13.13 -18.36 24.73
N THR A 303 12.45 -18.99 23.79
CA THR A 303 12.45 -20.44 23.60
C THR A 303 13.10 -20.77 22.27
N ILE A 304 14.19 -21.53 22.31
CA ILE A 304 14.95 -21.97 21.13
C ILE A 304 14.84 -23.49 21.07
N VAL A 305 14.40 -24.02 19.93
CA VAL A 305 14.39 -25.46 19.67
C VAL A 305 15.52 -25.78 18.72
N THR A 306 16.39 -26.71 19.09
CA THR A 306 17.51 -27.19 18.27
C THR A 306 17.41 -28.68 17.98
N GLN A 307 18.00 -29.11 16.87
CA GLN A 307 18.13 -30.51 16.50
C GLN A 307 19.43 -30.71 15.73
N GLU A 308 20.30 -31.54 16.31
CA GLU A 308 21.62 -31.87 15.77
C GLU A 308 21.58 -33.19 15.00
N LEU A 309 22.63 -33.43 14.22
CA LEU A 309 22.90 -34.72 13.59
C LEU A 309 23.87 -35.54 14.45
N GLU A 310 23.75 -36.85 14.40
CA GLU A 310 24.71 -37.75 15.05
C GLU A 310 26.12 -37.57 14.46
N GLU A 311 27.13 -37.47 15.32
CA GLU A 311 28.53 -37.47 14.88
C GLU A 311 28.92 -38.88 14.39
N LEU A 312 29.18 -39.00 13.09
CA LEU A 312 29.68 -40.26 12.51
C LEU A 312 31.18 -40.43 12.76
N ILE A 313 31.59 -41.65 13.08
CA ILE A 313 33.02 -42.02 13.09
C ILE A 313 33.54 -42.12 11.65
N PRO A 314 34.86 -41.91 11.41
CA PRO A 314 35.45 -41.96 10.07
C PRO A 314 35.11 -43.23 9.28
N GLU A 315 34.98 -44.38 9.95
CA GLU A 315 34.60 -45.65 9.34
C GLU A 315 33.16 -45.65 8.79
N ASP A 316 32.23 -44.99 9.46
CA ASP A 316 30.82 -44.88 9.04
C ASP A 316 30.66 -43.91 7.87
N ILE A 317 31.48 -42.84 7.87
CA ILE A 317 31.58 -41.90 6.74
C ILE A 317 32.13 -42.62 5.49
N GLU A 318 33.17 -43.44 5.65
CA GLU A 318 33.73 -44.26 4.57
C GLU A 318 32.74 -45.33 4.06
N ALA A 319 31.88 -45.85 4.95
CA ALA A 319 30.81 -46.78 4.62
C ALA A 319 29.59 -46.11 3.95
N GLY A 320 29.55 -44.78 3.89
CA GLY A 320 28.45 -44.01 3.31
C GLY A 320 27.17 -44.03 4.16
N ILE A 321 27.31 -44.21 5.47
CA ILE A 321 26.20 -44.12 6.43
C ILE A 321 25.83 -42.64 6.57
N GLU A 322 24.53 -42.32 6.51
CA GLU A 322 24.03 -40.97 6.76
C GLU A 322 23.77 -40.77 8.25
N PRO A 323 24.09 -39.59 8.83
CA PRO A 323 23.87 -39.33 10.24
C PRO A 323 22.38 -39.21 10.55
N ASP A 324 21.93 -39.88 11.61
CA ASP A 324 20.55 -39.75 12.09
C ASP A 324 20.35 -38.44 12.86
N HIS A 325 19.11 -37.92 12.84
CA HIS A 325 18.76 -36.78 13.69
C HIS A 325 18.69 -37.18 15.16
N LEU A 326 19.36 -36.39 16.00
CA LEU A 326 19.21 -36.50 17.45
C LEU A 326 17.83 -35.96 17.90
N PRO A 327 17.36 -36.32 19.11
CA PRO A 327 16.15 -35.75 19.69
C PRO A 327 16.24 -34.22 19.80
N GLU A 328 15.10 -33.55 19.58
CA GLU A 328 15.02 -32.10 19.73
C GLU A 328 15.34 -31.67 21.16
N GLN A 329 16.10 -30.59 21.27
CA GLN A 329 16.43 -29.96 22.55
C GLN A 329 15.77 -28.58 22.62
N THR A 330 15.20 -28.27 23.78
CA THR A 330 14.59 -26.95 24.03
C THR A 330 15.43 -26.18 25.03
N HIS A 331 15.88 -25.00 24.62
CA HIS A 331 16.64 -24.06 25.44
C HIS A 331 15.74 -22.89 25.84
N HIS A 332 15.89 -22.44 27.09
CA HIS A 332 15.16 -21.30 27.62
C HIS A 332 16.13 -20.23 28.10
N ILE A 333 15.92 -19.01 27.62
CA ILE A 333 16.68 -17.83 28.05
C ILE A 333 15.68 -16.83 28.62
N GLU A 334 15.86 -16.48 29.89
CA GLU A 334 15.10 -15.42 30.53
C GLU A 334 15.88 -14.12 30.40
N VAL A 335 15.22 -13.10 29.85
CA VAL A 335 15.76 -11.76 29.67
C VAL A 335 15.00 -10.80 30.57
N TYR A 336 15.73 -10.01 31.34
CA TYR A 336 15.17 -9.01 32.24
C TYR A 336 15.53 -7.59 31.78
N ALA A 337 14.82 -6.61 32.33
CA ALA A 337 14.89 -5.22 31.89
C ALA A 337 16.32 -4.64 31.94
N ASP A 338 17.15 -5.05 32.90
CA ASP A 338 18.54 -4.58 33.06
C ASP A 338 19.49 -4.97 31.92
N GLN A 339 19.10 -5.92 31.08
CA GLN A 339 19.91 -6.40 29.94
C GLN A 339 19.68 -5.61 28.65
N LEU A 340 18.72 -4.68 28.61
CA LEU A 340 18.49 -3.84 27.44
C LEU A 340 19.55 -2.76 27.34
N VAL A 341 19.99 -2.49 26.11
CA VAL A 341 21.01 -1.48 25.80
C VAL A 341 20.43 -0.39 24.91
N PRO A 342 20.84 0.87 25.08
CA PRO A 342 20.40 1.95 24.20
C PRO A 342 21.00 1.77 22.80
N ILE A 343 20.28 2.20 21.77
CA ILE A 343 20.83 2.32 20.42
C ILE A 343 20.91 3.80 20.08
N ASN A 344 22.08 4.26 19.63
CA ASN A 344 22.21 5.63 19.17
C ASN A 344 21.38 5.84 17.89
N HIS A 345 20.81 7.03 17.74
CA HIS A 345 20.17 7.48 16.52
C HIS A 345 21.06 8.56 15.87
N ALA A 346 20.79 8.94 14.62
CA ALA A 346 21.63 9.82 13.78
C ALA A 346 22.06 11.13 14.47
N ARG A 347 21.32 11.57 15.49
CA ARG A 347 21.45 12.88 16.12
C ARG A 347 21.78 12.83 17.61
N GLY A 348 22.03 11.66 18.20
CA GLY A 348 22.40 11.57 19.62
C GLY A 348 22.33 10.18 20.25
N PRO A 349 22.83 10.04 21.49
CA PRO A 349 22.67 8.82 22.26
C PRO A 349 21.23 8.69 22.78
N SER A 350 20.65 7.49 22.70
CA SER A 350 19.36 7.21 23.34
C SER A 350 19.51 7.09 24.85
N GLU A 351 18.55 7.64 25.60
CA GLU A 351 18.44 7.48 27.05
C GLU A 351 17.44 6.38 27.41
N ILE A 352 17.79 5.52 28.38
CA ILE A 352 16.88 4.52 28.97
C ILE A 352 16.61 4.89 30.43
N ARG A 353 15.33 4.98 30.80
CA ARG A 353 14.89 5.29 32.17
C ARG A 353 14.50 4.03 32.92
N ASN A 354 14.60 4.09 34.25
CA ASN A 354 14.05 3.08 35.15
C ASN A 354 12.67 3.51 35.61
N SER A 355 11.73 2.57 35.66
CA SER A 355 10.46 2.78 36.34
C SER A 355 10.62 3.05 37.83
N VAL A 356 9.60 3.67 38.43
CA VAL A 356 9.54 3.99 39.87
C VAL A 356 9.68 2.75 40.76
N ASP A 357 9.19 1.59 40.31
CA ASP A 357 9.29 0.32 41.03
C ASP A 357 10.55 -0.49 40.68
N GLY A 358 11.36 -0.02 39.73
CA GLY A 358 12.59 -0.66 39.25
C GLY A 358 12.37 -1.94 38.43
N GLN A 359 11.13 -2.30 38.06
CA GLN A 359 10.84 -3.54 37.32
C GLN A 359 10.91 -3.38 35.80
N TRP A 360 10.86 -2.15 35.31
CA TRP A 360 10.77 -1.81 33.89
C TRP A 360 11.90 -0.89 33.45
N ARG A 361 12.34 -1.08 32.20
CA ARG A 361 13.09 -0.09 31.42
C ARG A 361 12.16 0.60 30.43
N ILE A 362 12.32 1.91 30.30
CA ILE A 362 11.44 2.76 29.50
C ILE A 362 12.30 3.57 28.53
N VAL A 363 11.89 3.61 27.26
CA VAL A 363 12.34 4.59 26.27
C VAL A 363 11.14 5.40 25.82
N ASN A 364 11.32 6.70 25.62
CA ASN A 364 10.25 7.62 25.26
C ASN A 364 10.71 8.59 24.17
N GLY A 365 9.76 9.16 23.44
CA GLY A 365 10.02 10.03 22.31
C GLY A 365 10.86 9.31 21.25
N PHE A 366 11.92 9.96 20.81
CA PHE A 366 12.79 9.45 19.74
C PHE A 366 13.87 8.46 20.21
N ASN A 367 13.85 8.06 21.49
CA ASN A 367 14.82 7.11 22.05
C ASN A 367 14.50 5.67 21.66
N LYS A 368 15.54 4.84 21.56
CA LYS A 368 15.42 3.42 21.22
C LYS A 368 16.30 2.54 22.11
N MET A 369 15.79 1.36 22.45
CA MET A 369 16.53 0.34 23.19
C MET A 369 16.44 -1.01 22.48
N LYS A 370 17.39 -1.91 22.76
CA LYS A 370 17.38 -3.25 22.18
C LYS A 370 17.87 -4.33 23.11
N TYR A 371 17.58 -5.55 22.70
CA TYR A 371 18.24 -6.76 23.16
C TYR A 371 18.81 -7.52 21.95
N ASP A 372 20.05 -7.97 22.06
CA ASP A 372 20.74 -8.75 21.04
C ASP A 372 20.84 -10.22 21.51
N LEU A 373 20.10 -11.12 20.86
CA LEU A 373 20.29 -12.56 21.01
C LEU A 373 21.40 -13.01 20.06
N ASN A 374 22.61 -13.22 20.56
CA ASN A 374 23.69 -13.83 19.79
C ASN A 374 23.79 -15.32 20.10
N LEU A 375 23.46 -16.18 19.14
CA LEU A 375 23.46 -17.63 19.34
C LEU A 375 24.87 -18.18 19.57
N THR A 376 25.87 -17.54 18.96
CA THR A 376 27.28 -17.97 18.97
C THR A 376 28.08 -17.46 20.18
N ASP A 377 27.48 -16.63 21.03
CA ASP A 377 28.15 -16.15 22.25
C ASP A 377 28.48 -17.33 23.18
N GLU A 378 29.63 -17.27 23.89
CA GLU A 378 30.09 -18.32 24.82
C GLU A 378 29.04 -18.73 25.87
N LYS A 379 28.10 -17.83 26.20
CA LYS A 379 27.02 -18.09 27.16
C LYS A 379 25.87 -18.93 26.61
N ILE A 380 25.59 -18.80 25.32
CA ILE A 380 24.47 -19.50 24.64
C ILE A 380 25.03 -20.71 23.90
N ASN A 381 26.09 -20.52 23.12
CA ASN A 381 26.84 -21.55 22.42
C ASN A 381 25.94 -22.52 21.64
N ILE A 382 24.98 -21.98 20.90
CA ILE A 382 24.10 -22.71 20.01
C ILE A 382 24.57 -22.50 18.58
N ASP A 383 24.81 -23.58 17.85
CA ASP A 383 25.08 -23.50 16.41
C ASP A 383 23.80 -23.04 15.68
N PRO A 384 23.82 -21.89 14.97
CA PRO A 384 22.66 -21.40 14.21
C PRO A 384 22.10 -22.42 13.21
N ARG A 385 22.93 -23.35 12.71
CA ARG A 385 22.57 -24.38 11.72
C ARG A 385 21.72 -25.51 12.31
N THR A 386 21.64 -25.63 13.63
CA THR A 386 20.87 -26.67 14.32
C THR A 386 19.52 -26.14 14.81
N VAL A 387 19.26 -24.84 14.67
CA VAL A 387 18.04 -24.20 15.19
C VAL A 387 16.84 -24.50 14.29
N LYS A 388 15.73 -24.94 14.91
CA LYS A 388 14.44 -25.16 14.24
C LYS A 388 13.47 -24.01 14.40
N SER A 389 13.46 -23.38 15.58
CA SER A 389 12.57 -22.25 15.85
C SER A 389 13.07 -21.39 17.01
N VAL A 390 12.74 -20.10 16.94
CA VAL A 390 12.98 -19.12 18.02
C VAL A 390 11.68 -18.37 18.29
N VAL A 391 11.25 -18.38 19.55
CA VAL A 391 10.01 -17.75 20.01
C VAL A 391 10.33 -16.79 21.15
N PHE A 392 9.80 -15.57 21.07
CA PHE A 392 9.95 -14.51 22.05
C PHE A 392 8.61 -14.25 22.73
N ASP A 393 8.53 -14.49 24.04
CA ASP A 393 7.39 -14.16 24.88
C ASP A 393 7.73 -12.91 25.71
N MET A 394 7.35 -11.73 25.23
CA MET A 394 7.71 -10.42 25.77
C MET A 394 6.62 -9.85 26.68
N VAL A 395 7.01 -9.21 27.78
CA VAL A 395 6.11 -8.42 28.64
C VAL A 395 6.43 -6.94 28.47
N VAL A 396 5.49 -6.23 27.87
CA VAL A 396 5.61 -4.82 27.45
C VAL A 396 4.41 -3.99 27.94
N ALA A 397 4.56 -2.67 27.98
CA ALA A 397 3.52 -1.72 28.37
C ALA A 397 3.76 -0.35 27.71
N GLY A 398 2.73 0.49 27.74
CA GLY A 398 2.76 1.82 27.12
C GLY A 398 2.62 1.76 25.60
N ASP A 399 3.25 2.75 24.97
CA ASP A 399 3.14 3.11 23.57
C ASP A 399 4.38 2.53 22.89
N TYR A 400 4.28 1.30 22.38
CA TYR A 400 5.43 0.52 21.93
C TYR A 400 5.34 0.18 20.45
N ASN A 401 6.45 0.31 19.73
CA ASN A 401 6.71 -0.28 18.43
C ASN A 401 7.93 -1.21 18.51
N ILE A 402 7.78 -2.46 18.07
CA ILE A 402 8.80 -3.50 18.22
C ILE A 402 9.20 -4.06 16.84
N ALA A 403 10.48 -3.91 16.49
CA ALA A 403 11.10 -4.55 15.33
C ALA A 403 11.97 -5.73 15.74
N VAL A 404 11.92 -6.83 14.96
CA VAL A 404 12.79 -7.99 15.15
C VAL A 404 13.58 -8.27 13.88
N ILE A 405 14.90 -8.15 13.96
CA ILE A 405 15.80 -8.22 12.81
C ILE A 405 16.83 -9.31 13.04
N GLY A 406 16.96 -10.23 12.08
CA GLY A 406 18.02 -11.24 12.10
C GLY A 406 19.22 -10.83 11.26
N PHE A 407 20.40 -11.24 11.69
CA PHE A 407 21.67 -10.97 11.04
C PHE A 407 22.41 -12.28 10.83
N SER A 408 23.01 -12.41 9.66
CA SER A 408 23.89 -13.53 9.34
C SER A 408 25.04 -13.00 8.52
N ARG A 409 26.27 -13.38 8.89
CA ARG A 409 27.44 -13.04 8.09
C ARG A 409 27.33 -13.58 6.66
N ALA A 410 26.64 -14.71 6.45
CA ALA A 410 26.35 -15.26 5.13
C ALA A 410 25.60 -14.28 4.21
N ASN A 411 24.83 -13.37 4.80
CA ASN A 411 24.03 -12.37 4.10
C ASN A 411 24.79 -11.05 3.82
N GLN A 412 26.06 -10.94 4.21
CA GLN A 412 26.84 -9.71 4.06
C GLN A 412 27.59 -9.68 2.72
N ALA A 413 27.48 -8.57 1.98
CA ALA A 413 28.27 -8.31 0.76
C ALA A 413 29.04 -6.98 0.85
N SER A 414 30.36 -7.03 0.68
CA SER A 414 31.24 -5.85 0.63
C SER A 414 31.66 -5.45 -0.80
N SER A 415 31.13 -6.11 -1.85
CA SER A 415 31.49 -5.94 -3.28
C SER A 415 30.23 -6.01 -4.16
N ASN A 416 30.36 -5.98 -5.51
CA ASN A 416 29.22 -6.05 -6.46
C ASN A 416 28.24 -7.19 -6.10
N PRO A 417 27.02 -6.87 -5.60
CA PRO A 417 26.01 -7.85 -5.22
C PRO A 417 25.51 -8.71 -6.38
N GLU A 418 25.51 -8.19 -7.62
CA GLU A 418 25.01 -8.88 -8.82
C GLU A 418 25.80 -10.15 -9.18
N LEU A 419 27.04 -10.26 -8.70
CA LEU A 419 27.88 -11.46 -8.87
C LEU A 419 27.74 -12.44 -7.70
N GLN A 420 27.06 -12.03 -6.62
CA GLN A 420 26.91 -12.83 -5.42
C GLN A 420 25.56 -13.56 -5.42
N GLU A 421 25.62 -14.83 -5.04
CA GLU A 421 24.57 -15.78 -5.38
C GLU A 421 23.35 -15.78 -4.44
N TRP A 422 23.21 -14.78 -3.55
CA TRP A 422 22.10 -14.59 -2.60
C TRP A 422 21.76 -13.11 -2.40
N ILE A 423 20.53 -12.79 -1.99
CA ILE A 423 20.11 -11.42 -1.59
C ILE A 423 20.95 -11.01 -0.38
N LYS A 424 22.04 -10.28 -0.63
CA LYS A 424 22.94 -9.82 0.41
C LYS A 424 22.76 -8.34 0.62
N THR A 425 22.67 -7.95 1.89
CA THR A 425 22.67 -6.55 2.30
C THR A 425 24.10 -6.14 2.66
N GLU A 426 24.40 -4.84 2.60
CA GLU A 426 25.75 -4.34 2.93
C GLU A 426 26.17 -4.68 4.38
N ASP A 427 25.19 -4.73 5.29
CA ASP A 427 25.35 -4.98 6.72
C ASP A 427 24.95 -6.40 7.17
N GLY A 428 24.43 -7.24 6.26
CA GLY A 428 24.12 -8.65 6.53
C GLY A 428 22.82 -8.90 7.30
N HIS A 429 21.91 -7.92 7.39
CA HIS A 429 20.56 -8.16 7.90
C HIS A 429 19.73 -9.00 6.91
N ILE A 430 18.89 -9.88 7.45
CA ILE A 430 17.95 -10.69 6.69
C ILE A 430 16.70 -9.84 6.49
N GLN A 431 16.49 -9.35 5.26
CA GLN A 431 15.29 -8.61 4.92
C GLN A 431 14.05 -9.50 5.03
N MET A 432 13.09 -9.05 5.83
CA MET A 432 11.77 -9.68 5.90
C MET A 432 10.81 -8.95 4.95
N PRO A 433 10.24 -9.61 3.94
CA PRO A 433 9.37 -8.96 2.95
C PRO A 433 7.96 -8.63 3.47
N TYR A 434 7.58 -9.11 4.68
CA TYR A 434 6.32 -8.73 5.31
C TYR A 434 6.60 -7.70 6.39
N ARG A 435 5.85 -6.59 6.35
CA ARG A 435 5.82 -5.60 7.43
C ARG A 435 5.30 -6.30 8.69
N ASP A 436 6.20 -6.65 9.60
CA ASP A 436 5.85 -7.22 10.88
C ASP A 436 5.63 -6.09 11.89
N ILE A 437 4.39 -5.61 11.95
CA ILE A 437 4.02 -4.57 12.89
C ILE A 437 3.68 -5.22 14.23
N ILE A 438 4.46 -4.88 15.26
CA ILE A 438 4.16 -5.26 16.63
C ILE A 438 4.08 -3.95 17.42
N GLN A 439 2.91 -3.33 17.39
CA GLN A 439 2.68 -2.04 18.03
C GLN A 439 1.55 -2.04 19.04
N ALA A 440 1.56 -1.10 19.97
CA ALA A 440 0.44 -0.86 20.86
C ALA A 440 -0.70 -0.20 20.06
N PRO A 441 -1.97 -0.45 20.41
CA PRO A 441 -3.06 0.33 19.88
C PRO A 441 -3.35 1.54 20.76
N GLY A 442 -3.55 2.67 20.11
CA GLY A 442 -3.75 3.95 20.72
C GLY A 442 -2.49 4.54 21.34
N ASN A 443 -2.59 5.80 21.73
CA ASN A 443 -1.57 6.54 22.46
C ASN A 443 -2.01 6.69 23.93
N TYR A 444 -1.36 6.00 24.87
CA TYR A 444 -1.69 6.10 26.29
C TYR A 444 -1.31 7.45 26.89
N GLY A 445 -0.25 8.10 26.41
CA GLY A 445 0.20 9.42 26.87
C GLY A 445 -0.84 10.53 26.69
N GLN A 446 -1.72 10.40 25.70
CA GLN A 446 -2.85 11.32 25.48
C GLN A 446 -4.19 10.82 26.07
N SER A 447 -4.19 9.70 26.80
CA SER A 447 -5.42 9.16 27.39
C SER A 447 -5.93 10.01 28.57
N PRO A 448 -7.26 10.03 28.85
CA PRO A 448 -7.81 10.70 30.03
C PRO A 448 -7.26 10.15 31.36
N ASP A 449 -6.93 8.85 31.42
CA ASP A 449 -6.37 8.21 32.61
C ASP A 449 -4.98 8.78 32.93
N TYR A 450 -4.12 8.91 31.90
CA TYR A 450 -2.78 9.48 32.04
C TYR A 450 -2.80 10.99 32.26
N THR A 451 -3.44 11.76 31.36
CA THR A 451 -3.47 13.23 31.41
C THR A 451 -4.02 13.78 32.73
N GLN A 452 -5.05 13.16 33.32
CA GLN A 452 -5.61 13.59 34.60
C GLN A 452 -4.79 13.16 35.84
N ASN A 453 -3.91 12.16 35.71
CA ASN A 453 -3.14 11.58 36.82
C ASN A 453 -1.63 11.56 36.59
N ARG A 454 -1.10 12.34 35.63
CA ARG A 454 0.29 12.30 35.14
C ARG A 454 1.34 12.20 36.24
N LYS A 455 1.26 13.07 37.26
CA LYS A 455 2.21 13.09 38.40
C LYS A 455 2.35 11.76 39.15
N LYS A 456 1.34 10.87 39.10
CA LYS A 456 1.36 9.55 39.75
C LYS A 456 1.72 8.41 38.80
N LEU A 457 1.56 8.63 37.48
CA LEU A 457 1.67 7.59 36.46
C LEU A 457 2.97 7.70 35.64
N ILE A 458 3.64 8.84 35.69
CA ILE A 458 4.95 9.01 35.06
C ILE A 458 5.92 7.91 35.50
N ASP A 459 6.60 7.30 34.53
CA ASP A 459 7.56 6.20 34.72
C ASP A 459 7.03 5.05 35.60
N ASN A 460 5.72 4.81 35.63
CA ASN A 460 5.10 3.75 36.44
C ASN A 460 4.23 2.78 35.61
N PRO A 461 4.84 1.94 34.74
CA PRO A 461 4.11 1.03 33.86
C PRO A 461 3.22 0.02 34.58
N SER A 462 3.60 -0.38 35.80
CA SER A 462 2.80 -1.26 36.66
C SER A 462 1.44 -0.67 37.04
N ALA A 463 1.29 0.67 37.01
CA ALA A 463 0.04 1.37 37.33
C ALA A 463 -0.78 1.77 36.10
N TRP A 464 -0.22 1.65 34.89
CA TRP A 464 -0.90 2.01 33.64
C TRP A 464 -2.11 1.11 33.37
N LYS A 465 -3.15 1.70 32.76
CA LYS A 465 -4.44 1.05 32.50
C LYS A 465 -4.89 1.28 31.07
N GLY A 466 -5.91 0.53 30.64
CA GLY A 466 -6.48 0.70 29.31
C GLY A 466 -5.49 0.30 28.22
N GLU A 467 -5.16 1.22 27.32
CA GLU A 467 -4.26 1.02 26.19
C GLU A 467 -2.83 0.72 26.68
N GLY A 468 -2.24 1.59 27.52
CA GLY A 468 -0.87 1.44 28.02
C GLY A 468 -0.66 0.40 29.12
N ARG A 469 -1.65 -0.42 29.46
CA ARG A 469 -1.50 -1.45 30.52
C ARG A 469 -0.40 -2.47 30.19
N PRO A 470 0.18 -3.16 31.18
CA PRO A 470 1.05 -4.32 30.96
C PRO A 470 0.39 -5.47 30.18
N ARG A 471 1.11 -6.00 29.19
CA ARG A 471 0.66 -7.09 28.31
C ARG A 471 1.77 -8.07 27.98
N LYS A 472 1.36 -9.26 27.56
CA LYS A 472 2.25 -10.26 26.97
C LYS A 472 2.05 -10.32 25.46
N VAL A 473 3.16 -10.30 24.72
CA VAL A 473 3.23 -10.41 23.25
C VAL A 473 4.14 -11.58 22.90
N ARG A 474 3.62 -12.52 22.12
CA ARG A 474 4.36 -13.68 21.62
C ARG A 474 4.70 -13.48 20.16
N TYR A 475 5.98 -13.37 19.86
CA TYR A 475 6.51 -13.28 18.51
C TYR A 475 7.32 -14.53 18.16
N ARG A 476 7.26 -14.96 16.90
CA ARG A 476 8.02 -16.10 16.40
C ARG A 476 8.82 -15.67 15.18
N TYR A 477 10.13 -15.84 15.24
CA TYR A 477 11.03 -15.41 14.18
C TYR A 477 11.04 -16.39 13.01
N GLY A 478 11.05 -15.86 11.79
CA GLY A 478 11.22 -16.62 10.56
C GLY A 478 11.35 -15.72 9.33
N ALA A 479 11.99 -16.24 8.29
CA ALA A 479 12.00 -15.64 6.97
C ALA A 479 10.68 -15.94 6.25
N ALA A 480 10.24 -15.01 5.39
CA ALA A 480 8.99 -15.13 4.65
C ALA A 480 9.05 -16.19 3.55
N ARG A 481 7.91 -16.83 3.31
CA ARG A 481 7.73 -17.82 2.24
C ARG A 481 6.62 -17.47 1.28
N ALA A 482 5.47 -17.11 1.84
CA ALA A 482 4.28 -16.78 1.07
C ALA A 482 3.36 -15.85 1.86
N ALA A 483 2.63 -15.02 1.13
CA ALA A 483 1.49 -14.28 1.65
C ALA A 483 0.22 -14.87 1.03
N ALA A 484 -0.85 -14.89 1.79
CA ALA A 484 -2.17 -15.17 1.24
C ALA A 484 -3.19 -14.19 1.80
N LEU A 485 -3.97 -13.56 0.91
CA LEU A 485 -5.15 -12.82 1.29
C LEU A 485 -6.37 -13.70 1.09
N TYR A 486 -7.28 -13.64 2.05
CA TYR A 486 -8.60 -14.25 1.95
C TYR A 486 -9.63 -13.16 2.12
N GLY A 487 -10.69 -13.16 1.32
CA GLY A 487 -11.80 -12.27 1.51
C GLY A 487 -13.14 -12.86 1.18
N LEU A 488 -14.14 -12.27 1.83
CA LEU A 488 -15.54 -12.52 1.61
C LEU A 488 -16.21 -11.17 1.39
N ASP A 489 -16.94 -11.05 0.29
CA ASP A 489 -17.74 -9.89 -0.04
C ASP A 489 -19.21 -10.28 -0.16
N LEU A 490 -20.09 -9.39 0.27
CA LEU A 490 -21.53 -9.54 0.21
C LEU A 490 -22.14 -8.24 -0.27
N GLU A 491 -23.00 -8.34 -1.27
CA GLU A 491 -23.76 -7.24 -1.81
C GLU A 491 -25.20 -7.70 -2.04
N GLY A 492 -26.20 -6.90 -1.66
CA GLY A 492 -27.58 -7.26 -1.94
C GLY A 492 -28.58 -6.35 -1.28
N THR A 493 -29.87 -6.66 -1.44
CA THR A 493 -30.96 -5.83 -0.91
C THR A 493 -31.91 -6.65 -0.03
N ILE A 494 -32.14 -6.21 1.20
CA ILE A 494 -33.16 -6.77 2.10
C ILE A 494 -34.30 -5.76 2.23
N GLY A 495 -35.43 -6.04 1.59
CA GLY A 495 -36.55 -5.09 1.55
C GLY A 495 -36.14 -3.84 0.78
N ASN A 496 -35.88 -2.74 1.49
CA ASN A 496 -35.44 -1.46 0.91
C ASN A 496 -34.01 -1.06 1.36
N VAL A 497 -33.29 -1.95 2.03
CA VAL A 497 -31.94 -1.68 2.51
C VAL A 497 -30.95 -2.43 1.63
N ARG A 498 -30.14 -1.71 0.86
CA ARG A 498 -28.96 -2.24 0.20
C ARG A 498 -27.86 -2.43 1.25
N VAL A 499 -27.23 -3.59 1.22
CA VAL A 499 -26.16 -3.99 2.11
C VAL A 499 -24.94 -4.28 1.25
N ARG A 500 -23.83 -3.62 1.54
CA ARG A 500 -22.51 -3.93 1.00
C ARG A 500 -21.58 -4.22 2.17
N ALA A 501 -20.87 -5.34 2.14
CA ALA A 501 -19.93 -5.71 3.19
C ALA A 501 -18.74 -6.42 2.58
N GLN A 502 -17.56 -6.13 3.11
CA GLN A 502 -16.34 -6.86 2.77
C GLN A 502 -15.59 -7.19 4.05
N TYR A 503 -14.98 -8.37 4.09
CA TYR A 503 -14.09 -8.80 5.15
C TYR A 503 -12.90 -9.51 4.53
N SER A 504 -11.70 -9.06 4.89
CA SER A 504 -10.45 -9.61 4.40
C SER A 504 -9.46 -9.84 5.53
N ILE A 505 -8.53 -10.77 5.31
CA ILE A 505 -7.47 -11.13 6.25
C ILE A 505 -6.15 -11.42 5.54
N ASN A 506 -5.05 -11.01 6.19
CA ASN A 506 -3.70 -11.30 5.74
C ASN A 506 -3.13 -12.53 6.44
N GLY A 507 -2.81 -13.56 5.66
CA GLY A 507 -2.03 -14.72 6.08
C GLY A 507 -0.56 -14.55 5.69
N LYS A 508 0.32 -14.37 6.68
CA LYS A 508 1.76 -14.24 6.48
C LYS A 508 2.45 -15.57 6.83
N TYR A 509 2.98 -16.30 5.85
CA TYR A 509 3.62 -17.61 6.07
C TYR A 509 5.15 -17.48 6.13
N LYS A 510 5.73 -18.03 7.18
CA LYS A 510 7.15 -17.92 7.50
C LYS A 510 7.79 -19.27 7.84
N GLN A 511 9.11 -19.33 7.82
CA GLN A 511 9.91 -20.47 8.25
C GLN A 511 11.23 -19.97 8.84
N TYR A 512 11.71 -20.62 9.89
CA TYR A 512 13.08 -20.35 10.35
C TYR A 512 14.08 -20.76 9.25
N PRO A 513 15.04 -19.90 8.85
CA PRO A 513 15.82 -20.09 7.61
C PRO A 513 16.96 -21.14 7.73
N THR A 514 16.69 -22.28 8.38
CA THR A 514 17.55 -23.46 8.37
C THR A 514 16.99 -24.51 7.43
N ILE A 515 17.84 -24.98 6.52
CA ILE A 515 17.48 -25.93 5.48
C ILE A 515 18.56 -27.00 5.36
N PRO A 516 18.21 -28.29 5.48
CA PRO A 516 19.18 -29.37 5.44
C PRO A 516 19.62 -29.72 4.02
N LYS A 517 20.79 -30.34 3.90
CA LYS A 517 21.46 -30.67 2.63
C LYS A 517 20.57 -31.44 1.67
N ASP A 518 19.82 -32.43 2.16
CA ASP A 518 18.92 -33.29 1.38
C ASP A 518 17.73 -32.54 0.77
N LYS A 519 17.42 -31.32 1.25
CA LYS A 519 16.33 -30.47 0.74
C LYS A 519 16.83 -29.32 -0.10
N VAL A 520 18.15 -29.15 -0.22
CA VAL A 520 18.76 -28.23 -1.16
C VAL A 520 19.28 -29.04 -2.33
N GLY A 521 18.88 -28.66 -3.54
CA GLY A 521 19.34 -29.26 -4.78
C GLY A 521 20.77 -28.89 -5.15
N PHE A 522 21.63 -28.59 -4.18
CA PHE A 522 22.79 -27.75 -4.41
C PHE A 522 24.15 -28.45 -4.16
N SER A 523 25.09 -28.22 -5.08
CA SER A 523 26.54 -28.43 -4.91
C SER A 523 27.37 -27.34 -5.64
N ARG A 524 27.99 -26.42 -4.89
CA ARG A 524 28.94 -25.37 -5.36
C ARG A 524 30.24 -25.84 -4.78
N THR A 525 30.82 -26.79 -5.47
CA THR A 525 32.25 -27.02 -5.38
C THR A 525 33.02 -26.08 -6.31
N GLN A 526 32.32 -25.30 -7.16
CA GLN A 526 32.94 -24.36 -8.09
C GLN A 526 33.18 -23.00 -7.43
N THR A 527 34.45 -22.67 -7.27
CA THR A 527 34.93 -21.47 -6.58
C THR A 527 35.09 -20.26 -7.49
N THR A 528 34.96 -20.44 -8.81
CA THR A 528 35.15 -19.41 -9.84
C THR A 528 34.16 -19.57 -11.00
N ILE A 529 33.81 -18.45 -11.61
CA ILE A 529 33.03 -18.29 -12.85
C ILE A 529 33.91 -17.67 -13.93
N LYS A 530 33.65 -18.00 -15.19
CA LYS A 530 34.33 -17.38 -16.34
C LYS A 530 33.49 -16.22 -16.87
N THR A 531 33.98 -15.00 -16.68
CA THR A 531 33.43 -13.78 -17.27
C THR A 531 34.19 -13.42 -18.55
N ARG A 532 33.68 -12.43 -19.31
CA ARG A 532 34.36 -11.87 -20.49
C ARG A 532 35.76 -11.32 -20.15
N ASN A 533 35.99 -10.96 -18.89
CA ASN A 533 37.22 -10.33 -18.41
C ASN A 533 38.18 -11.31 -17.70
N GLY A 534 37.80 -12.57 -17.49
CA GLY A 534 38.64 -13.58 -16.85
C GLY A 534 37.86 -14.56 -15.97
N GLU A 535 38.55 -15.24 -15.05
CA GLU A 535 37.90 -16.01 -13.98
C GLU A 535 37.67 -15.10 -12.77
N GLU A 536 36.42 -15.02 -12.31
CA GLU A 536 36.02 -14.25 -11.13
C GLU A 536 35.52 -15.21 -10.04
N PRO A 537 35.78 -14.91 -8.75
CA PRO A 537 35.32 -15.76 -7.65
C PRO A 537 33.81 -15.67 -7.46
N THR A 538 33.14 -16.80 -7.23
CA THR A 538 31.68 -16.88 -6.96
C THR A 538 31.31 -16.53 -5.52
N GLY A 539 32.32 -16.32 -4.67
CA GLY A 539 32.08 -16.19 -3.23
C GLY A 539 31.69 -17.51 -2.56
N VAL A 540 32.03 -18.67 -3.13
CA VAL A 540 31.95 -19.97 -2.46
C VAL A 540 33.32 -20.66 -2.53
N SER A 541 33.72 -21.33 -1.45
CA SER A 541 34.94 -22.13 -1.38
C SER A 541 34.64 -23.53 -0.82
N ILE A 542 35.58 -24.46 -0.96
CA ILE A 542 35.48 -25.76 -0.30
C ILE A 542 36.37 -25.70 0.92
N ASP A 543 35.78 -25.88 2.11
CA ASP A 543 36.59 -26.01 3.31
C ASP A 543 37.45 -27.28 3.22
N ARG A 544 38.77 -27.11 3.36
CA ARG A 544 39.73 -28.22 3.22
C ARG A 544 39.62 -29.24 4.34
N ARG A 545 39.05 -28.87 5.50
CA ARG A 545 38.95 -29.75 6.66
C ARG A 545 37.68 -30.61 6.61
N SER A 546 36.53 -29.99 6.35
CA SER A 546 35.23 -30.68 6.30
C SER A 546 34.83 -31.17 4.91
N GLY A 547 35.48 -30.67 3.86
CA GLY A 547 35.11 -30.96 2.47
C GLY A 547 33.78 -30.33 2.05
N LEU A 548 33.18 -29.49 2.90
CA LEU A 548 31.88 -28.89 2.66
C LEU A 548 32.01 -27.60 1.83
N PRO A 549 31.02 -27.31 0.96
CA PRO A 549 30.91 -26.02 0.32
C PRO A 549 30.56 -24.97 1.38
N VAL A 550 31.37 -23.93 1.45
CA VAL A 550 31.20 -22.80 2.36
C VAL A 550 31.14 -21.50 1.58
N ASP A 551 30.33 -20.55 2.02
CA ASP A 551 30.24 -19.24 1.40
C ASP A 551 31.55 -18.42 1.54
N ALA A 552 31.53 -17.17 1.09
CA ALA A 552 32.67 -16.26 1.11
C ALA A 552 33.19 -15.98 2.52
N ASN A 553 32.37 -16.27 3.52
CA ASN A 553 32.63 -16.07 4.93
C ASN A 553 33.03 -17.35 5.65
N GLY A 554 33.10 -18.50 4.95
CA GLY A 554 33.47 -19.79 5.51
C GLY A 554 32.30 -20.51 6.19
N ILE A 555 31.05 -20.12 5.95
CA ILE A 555 29.85 -20.71 6.54
C ILE A 555 29.27 -21.78 5.59
N PRO A 556 28.91 -22.98 6.09
CA PRO A 556 28.27 -24.02 5.28
C PRO A 556 26.99 -23.52 4.59
N THR A 557 26.81 -23.90 3.32
CA THR A 557 25.64 -23.47 2.52
C THR A 557 24.33 -24.19 2.86
N TYR A 558 24.35 -25.11 3.84
CA TYR A 558 23.20 -25.84 4.35
C TYR A 558 23.28 -26.01 5.87
N SER A 559 22.14 -26.28 6.47
CA SER A 559 21.95 -26.50 7.90
C SER A 559 21.88 -27.98 8.23
N GLU A 560 21.86 -28.32 9.52
CA GLU A 560 21.76 -29.71 10.00
C GLU A 560 20.30 -30.15 10.15
N THR A 561 19.37 -29.20 10.25
CA THR A 561 17.94 -29.46 10.41
C THR A 561 17.11 -28.56 9.49
N GLU A 562 15.81 -28.87 9.39
CA GLU A 562 14.83 -28.01 8.74
C GLU A 562 14.10 -27.15 9.78
N GLY A 563 14.13 -25.84 9.55
CA GLY A 563 13.39 -24.87 10.33
C GLY A 563 11.89 -25.09 10.23
N GLU A 564 11.20 -24.89 11.35
CA GLU A 564 9.77 -25.08 11.43
C GLU A 564 9.02 -23.99 10.64
N ARG A 565 8.00 -24.42 9.89
CA ARG A 565 7.09 -23.56 9.11
C ARG A 565 5.91 -23.13 9.98
N PHE A 566 5.46 -21.89 9.83
CA PHE A 566 4.34 -21.34 10.61
C PHE A 566 3.63 -20.20 9.89
N GLU A 567 2.43 -19.86 10.36
CA GLU A 567 1.72 -18.62 10.03
C GLU A 567 2.00 -17.59 11.14
N ALA A 568 2.37 -16.37 10.76
CA ALA A 568 2.56 -15.26 11.68
C ALA A 568 1.21 -14.62 12.03
N PHE A 569 1.01 -14.36 13.31
CA PHE A 569 -0.15 -13.65 13.85
C PHE A 569 0.36 -12.39 14.52
N LEU A 570 -0.02 -11.23 14.00
CA LEU A 570 0.50 -9.92 14.39
C LEU A 570 -0.61 -8.89 14.69
N GLY A 571 -1.87 -9.24 14.44
CA GLY A 571 -3.01 -8.36 14.63
C GLY A 571 -3.45 -8.24 16.10
N GLY A 572 -3.72 -7.01 16.54
CA GLY A 572 -4.32 -6.71 17.83
C GLY A 572 -3.33 -6.42 18.96
N ASP A 573 -3.82 -6.55 20.18
CA ASP A 573 -3.34 -5.80 21.35
C ASP A 573 -2.73 -6.71 22.44
N GLY A 574 -2.13 -7.84 22.06
CA GLY A 574 -1.58 -8.83 23.00
C GLY A 574 -2.59 -9.45 23.99
N THR A 575 -2.07 -10.22 24.95
CA THR A 575 -2.88 -10.77 26.07
C THR A 575 -2.49 -10.13 27.40
N ASP A 576 -3.26 -10.41 28.45
CA ASP A 576 -2.81 -10.10 29.82
C ASP A 576 -1.46 -10.78 30.11
N VAL A 577 -0.71 -10.24 31.09
CA VAL A 577 0.64 -10.70 31.44
C VAL A 577 0.69 -12.21 31.73
N ASP A 578 -0.34 -12.75 32.39
CA ASP A 578 -0.48 -14.17 32.73
C ASP A 578 -1.05 -15.02 31.57
N GLY A 579 -1.32 -14.39 30.42
CA GLY A 579 -1.88 -15.02 29.23
C GLY A 579 -0.86 -15.76 28.36
N ASN A 580 -1.29 -16.13 27.16
CA ASN A 580 -0.49 -16.91 26.21
C ASN A 580 0.31 -16.05 25.20
N GLY A 581 0.12 -14.72 25.23
CA GLY A 581 0.77 -13.76 24.34
C GLY A 581 0.34 -13.80 22.87
N LYS A 582 -0.58 -14.69 22.48
CA LYS A 582 -0.94 -14.88 21.07
C LYS A 582 -1.72 -13.69 20.52
N LEU A 583 -1.26 -13.15 19.40
CA LEU A 583 -1.95 -12.17 18.59
C LEU A 583 -2.91 -12.85 17.58
N GLY A 584 -3.70 -12.04 16.87
CA GLY A 584 -4.63 -12.45 15.82
C GLY A 584 -4.08 -12.26 14.40
N ARG A 585 -4.91 -12.54 13.39
CA ARG A 585 -4.64 -12.12 12.00
C ARG A 585 -4.97 -10.64 11.85
N GLU A 586 -4.21 -9.95 11.02
CA GLU A 586 -4.57 -8.62 10.56
C GLU A 586 -5.78 -8.73 9.64
N LYS A 587 -6.73 -7.83 9.81
CA LYS A 587 -8.02 -7.83 9.08
C LYS A 587 -8.35 -6.42 8.60
N ALA A 588 -9.07 -6.38 7.48
CA ALA A 588 -9.77 -5.19 7.04
C ALA A 588 -11.23 -5.56 6.78
N TRP A 589 -12.16 -4.70 7.19
CA TRP A 589 -13.56 -4.91 6.89
C TRP A 589 -14.33 -3.60 6.90
N PHE A 590 -15.40 -3.58 6.12
CA PHE A 590 -16.43 -2.57 6.22
C PHE A 590 -17.82 -3.15 5.97
N VAL A 591 -18.83 -2.42 6.44
CA VAL A 591 -20.24 -2.68 6.21
C VAL A 591 -20.90 -1.34 5.90
N GLN A 592 -21.48 -1.25 4.71
CA GLN A 592 -22.28 -0.13 4.24
C GLN A 592 -23.74 -0.57 4.13
N LEU A 593 -24.63 0.28 4.66
CA LEU A 593 -26.07 0.13 4.60
C LEU A 593 -26.64 1.38 3.93
N GLU A 594 -27.48 1.19 2.93
CA GLU A 594 -28.07 2.28 2.15
C GLU A 594 -29.58 2.02 1.98
N SER A 595 -30.40 3.06 2.12
CA SER A 595 -31.86 2.92 1.95
C SER A 595 -32.51 4.23 1.51
N ARG A 596 -33.53 4.16 0.65
CA ARG A 596 -34.26 5.34 0.16
C ARG A 596 -35.75 5.29 0.52
N PHE A 597 -36.20 6.21 1.35
CA PHE A 597 -37.60 6.38 1.76
C PHE A 597 -38.21 7.58 1.03
N GLY A 598 -38.59 7.38 -0.23
CA GLY A 598 -39.11 8.44 -1.09
C GLY A 598 -38.05 9.52 -1.36
N ARG A 599 -38.22 10.69 -0.75
CA ARG A 599 -37.30 11.85 -0.86
C ARG A 599 -36.12 11.78 0.10
N LEU A 600 -36.14 10.88 1.08
CA LEU A 600 -35.07 10.70 2.06
C LEU A 600 -34.18 9.54 1.63
N HIS A 601 -32.88 9.78 1.49
CA HIS A 601 -31.85 8.77 1.33
C HIS A 601 -30.98 8.72 2.59
N LEU A 602 -30.69 7.51 3.06
CA LEU A 602 -29.87 7.27 4.25
C LEU A 602 -28.76 6.30 3.90
N GLU A 603 -27.54 6.63 4.31
CA GLU A 603 -26.36 5.79 4.15
C GLU A 603 -25.61 5.73 5.49
N GLY A 604 -25.12 4.55 5.85
CA GLY A 604 -24.31 4.35 7.03
C GLY A 604 -23.22 3.33 6.78
N VAL A 605 -21.98 3.71 7.04
CA VAL A 605 -20.80 2.86 6.87
C VAL A 605 -20.11 2.66 8.22
N LEU A 606 -19.65 1.44 8.47
CA LEU A 606 -18.84 1.04 9.62
C LEU A 606 -17.63 0.29 9.10
N TYR A 607 -16.43 0.63 9.56
CA TYR A 607 -15.19 0.03 9.05
C TYR A 607 -14.11 -0.07 10.13
N HIS A 608 -13.15 -0.96 9.87
CA HIS A 608 -11.97 -1.16 10.69
C HIS A 608 -10.90 -1.92 9.90
N ILE A 609 -9.74 -1.29 9.77
CA ILE A 609 -8.59 -1.77 9.02
C ILE A 609 -7.38 -1.76 9.94
N ASP A 610 -6.85 -2.94 10.29
CA ASP A 610 -5.71 -3.05 11.18
C ASP A 610 -4.47 -2.35 10.58
N PRO A 611 -3.60 -1.71 11.40
CA PRO A 611 -2.42 -1.00 10.89
C PRO A 611 -1.42 -1.87 10.12
N GLY A 612 -1.38 -3.17 10.44
CA GLY A 612 -0.53 -4.17 9.78
C GLY A 612 -1.14 -4.80 8.53
N TYR A 613 -2.39 -4.44 8.20
CA TYR A 613 -3.02 -4.82 6.96
C TYR A 613 -2.28 -4.16 5.79
N THR A 614 -1.98 -4.94 4.76
CA THR A 614 -1.24 -4.47 3.58
C THR A 614 -1.56 -5.34 2.36
N THR A 615 -1.72 -4.71 1.21
CA THR A 615 -1.74 -5.35 -0.11
C THR A 615 -0.42 -5.18 -0.86
N ASN A 616 0.55 -4.49 -0.24
CA ASN A 616 1.89 -4.25 -0.76
C ASN A 616 2.91 -5.20 -0.11
N TYR A 617 3.68 -5.89 -0.96
CA TYR A 617 4.63 -6.93 -0.55
C TYR A 617 6.06 -6.60 -1.02
N VAL A 618 6.92 -6.31 -0.05
CA VAL A 618 8.31 -5.91 -0.28
C VAL A 618 9.12 -7.07 -0.86
N ASN A 619 10.06 -6.80 -1.76
CA ASN A 619 10.94 -7.79 -2.38
C ASN A 619 10.22 -8.92 -3.16
N PHE A 620 8.91 -8.83 -3.43
CA PHE A 620 8.22 -9.79 -4.31
C PHE A 620 8.48 -9.50 -5.79
N GLY A 621 9.02 -8.32 -6.10
CA GLY A 621 9.64 -7.98 -7.37
C GLY A 621 8.69 -7.41 -8.41
N THR A 622 9.09 -6.32 -9.05
CA THR A 622 8.64 -5.88 -10.37
C THR A 622 9.84 -5.29 -11.08
N HIS A 623 9.92 -5.41 -12.40
CA HIS A 623 10.89 -4.63 -13.16
C HIS A 623 10.41 -3.16 -13.13
N PRO A 624 11.27 -2.14 -12.92
CA PRO A 624 10.87 -0.72 -12.83
C PRO A 624 10.12 -0.15 -14.04
N ASN A 625 10.14 -0.86 -15.16
CA ASN A 625 9.44 -0.51 -16.40
C ASN A 625 8.22 -1.42 -16.65
N ARG A 626 7.84 -2.28 -15.70
CA ARG A 626 6.71 -3.22 -15.81
C ARG A 626 5.37 -2.50 -15.79
N ASP A 627 5.26 -1.49 -14.93
CA ASP A 627 4.04 -0.69 -14.79
C ASP A 627 4.02 0.46 -15.84
N GLN A 628 5.13 0.69 -16.55
CA GLN A 628 5.18 1.60 -17.70
C GLN A 628 4.55 0.98 -18.96
N LEU A 629 3.30 1.34 -19.25
CA LEU A 629 2.89 1.41 -20.65
C LEU A 629 3.68 2.51 -21.36
N PHE A 630 3.87 2.35 -22.68
CA PHE A 630 4.50 3.35 -23.52
C PHE A 630 3.80 4.72 -23.33
N THR A 631 4.41 5.59 -22.52
CA THR A 631 4.10 7.01 -22.56
C THR A 631 4.40 7.51 -23.97
N LEU A 632 3.56 8.37 -24.52
CA LEU A 632 3.97 9.19 -25.65
C LEU A 632 5.09 10.08 -25.13
N GLU A 633 6.35 9.65 -25.32
CA GLU A 633 7.54 10.30 -24.77
C GLU A 633 7.44 11.83 -24.92
N ARG A 634 7.21 12.52 -23.80
CA ARG A 634 7.62 13.92 -23.62
C ARG A 634 9.13 13.96 -23.53
N ALA A 635 9.79 13.77 -24.66
CA ALA A 635 11.21 14.04 -24.94
C ALA A 635 12.14 14.04 -23.70
N ARG A 636 12.16 12.95 -22.91
CA ARG A 636 13.30 12.70 -22.02
C ARG A 636 14.42 12.17 -22.91
N PRO A 637 15.65 12.71 -22.85
CA PRO A 637 16.77 12.01 -23.43
C PRO A 637 16.93 10.72 -22.63
N VAL A 638 16.61 9.58 -23.27
CA VAL A 638 17.01 8.26 -22.79
C VAL A 638 18.49 8.32 -22.43
N PRO A 639 18.91 7.90 -21.22
CA PRO A 639 20.31 7.81 -20.87
C PRO A 639 21.06 7.09 -21.99
N GLN A 640 22.10 7.74 -22.50
CA GLN A 640 22.78 7.37 -23.75
C GLN A 640 23.66 6.11 -23.63
N ASP A 641 23.50 5.31 -22.57
CA ASP A 641 24.22 4.07 -22.33
C ASP A 641 23.29 2.85 -22.47
N PRO A 642 23.27 2.16 -23.63
CA PRO A 642 22.45 0.97 -23.86
C PRO A 642 22.93 -0.27 -23.10
N LEU A 643 23.83 -0.11 -22.12
CA LEU A 643 24.56 -1.21 -21.48
C LEU A 643 24.49 -1.20 -19.94
N GLU A 644 23.79 -0.24 -19.31
CA GLU A 644 23.48 -0.30 -17.87
C GLU A 644 22.23 -1.16 -17.58
N GLU A 645 22.00 -2.21 -18.37
CA GLU A 645 20.94 -3.19 -18.13
C GLU A 645 21.45 -4.31 -17.20
N LEU A 646 21.95 -3.94 -16.01
CA LEU A 646 22.57 -4.88 -15.07
C LEU A 646 21.93 -4.96 -13.69
N ASP A 647 20.89 -4.18 -13.39
CA ASP A 647 20.16 -4.38 -12.14
C ASP A 647 19.21 -5.59 -12.29
N SER A 648 19.78 -6.77 -12.05
CA SER A 648 19.08 -8.06 -12.05
C SER A 648 18.30 -8.31 -10.76
N TRP A 649 18.33 -7.33 -9.84
CA TRP A 649 17.60 -7.36 -8.59
C TRP A 649 16.22 -6.72 -8.76
N ASP A 650 15.19 -7.54 -8.58
CA ASP A 650 13.80 -7.10 -8.45
C ASP A 650 13.60 -6.43 -7.06
N GLY A 651 14.19 -5.25 -6.87
CA GLY A 651 14.23 -4.49 -5.60
C GLY A 651 12.99 -3.63 -5.33
N ILE A 652 11.91 -3.80 -6.10
CA ILE A 652 10.69 -2.98 -6.03
C ILE A 652 9.54 -3.79 -5.39
N ASN A 653 8.65 -3.09 -4.70
CA ASN A 653 7.48 -3.66 -4.03
C ASN A 653 6.43 -4.11 -5.04
N TYR A 654 5.75 -5.22 -4.75
CA TYR A 654 4.60 -5.66 -5.54
C TYR A 654 3.30 -5.25 -4.84
N ALA A 655 2.50 -4.41 -5.48
CA ALA A 655 1.18 -3.98 -5.02
C ALA A 655 0.07 -4.81 -5.66
N LEU A 656 -0.96 -5.20 -4.89
CA LEU A 656 -2.16 -5.87 -5.42
C LEU A 656 -3.32 -4.90 -5.71
N ILE A 657 -3.19 -3.68 -5.22
CA ILE A 657 -4.11 -2.57 -5.40
C ILE A 657 -3.23 -1.43 -5.87
N GLU A 658 -3.58 -0.86 -7.02
CA GLU A 658 -2.90 0.34 -7.50
C GLU A 658 -3.32 1.55 -6.66
N ASP A 659 -2.47 2.55 -6.65
CA ASP A 659 -2.76 3.96 -6.45
C ASP A 659 -3.35 4.50 -7.77
N ASP A 660 -4.68 4.66 -7.81
CA ASP A 660 -5.48 5.18 -8.94
C ASP A 660 -6.69 5.87 -8.29
N ASP A 661 -6.41 6.87 -7.46
CA ASP A 661 -7.39 7.60 -6.65
C ASP A 661 -8.09 8.73 -7.45
N ASP A 662 -7.51 9.15 -8.57
CA ASP A 662 -8.07 10.15 -9.49
C ASP A 662 -8.87 9.57 -10.68
N ASP A 663 -8.92 8.23 -10.82
CA ASP A 663 -9.69 7.44 -11.82
C ASP A 663 -9.30 7.78 -13.28
N ASP A 664 -8.05 8.18 -13.53
CA ASP A 664 -7.56 8.55 -14.86
C ASP A 664 -7.25 7.33 -15.79
N GLY A 665 -7.30 6.13 -15.22
CA GLY A 665 -7.15 4.85 -15.90
C GLY A 665 -5.72 4.33 -15.96
N TRP A 666 -4.78 4.99 -15.29
CA TRP A 666 -3.39 4.62 -15.09
C TRP A 666 -3.03 4.58 -13.60
N PRO A 667 -2.00 3.82 -13.19
CA PRO A 667 -1.45 3.94 -11.84
C PRO A 667 -0.59 5.20 -11.69
N ASP A 668 -0.68 5.89 -10.55
CA ASP A 668 -0.02 7.18 -10.29
C ASP A 668 1.52 7.11 -10.37
N ASP A 669 2.09 5.90 -10.20
CA ASP A 669 3.53 5.63 -10.33
C ASP A 669 4.04 5.60 -11.79
N SER A 670 3.13 5.56 -12.76
CA SER A 670 3.40 5.22 -14.16
C SER A 670 3.22 6.40 -15.12
N ASP A 671 2.28 7.30 -14.86
CA ASP A 671 2.11 8.56 -15.56
C ASP A 671 2.11 9.73 -14.58
N PHE A 672 3.31 10.24 -14.30
CA PHE A 672 3.53 11.41 -13.45
C PHE A 672 2.86 12.72 -13.97
N ASP A 673 1.99 12.68 -14.98
CA ASP A 673 1.06 13.72 -15.40
C ASP A 673 -0.42 13.52 -14.95
N GLY A 674 -0.75 12.38 -14.32
CA GLY A 674 -2.06 12.00 -13.75
C GLY A 674 -2.33 12.56 -12.36
N VAL A 675 -2.37 13.88 -12.22
CA VAL A 675 -2.92 14.54 -10.99
C VAL A 675 -4.35 15.05 -11.28
N ILE A 676 -4.84 14.74 -12.48
CA ILE A 676 -5.85 15.52 -13.17
C ILE A 676 -6.60 14.60 -14.15
N PRO A 677 -7.91 14.39 -13.93
CA PRO A 677 -8.73 13.66 -14.88
C PRO A 677 -8.54 14.18 -16.31
N PRO A 678 -8.56 13.35 -17.37
CA PRO A 678 -8.38 13.78 -18.78
C PRO A 678 -9.35 14.88 -19.24
N ALA A 679 -10.43 15.10 -18.49
CA ALA A 679 -11.37 16.20 -18.70
C ALA A 679 -10.76 17.59 -18.39
N ASP A 680 -9.82 17.66 -17.45
CA ASP A 680 -9.21 18.86 -16.89
C ASP A 680 -7.75 19.09 -17.34
N ASP A 681 -7.14 18.13 -18.05
CA ASP A 681 -5.88 18.25 -18.82
C ASP A 681 -6.05 17.61 -20.22
N ARG A 682 -6.53 18.40 -21.18
CA ARG A 682 -6.96 17.87 -22.49
C ARG A 682 -5.83 17.69 -23.48
N ASP A 683 -4.75 18.45 -23.35
CA ASP A 683 -3.58 18.30 -24.20
C ASP A 683 -2.51 17.39 -23.58
N GLN A 684 -2.86 16.75 -22.45
CA GLN A 684 -2.11 15.72 -21.74
C GLN A 684 -0.73 16.23 -21.42
N ASN A 685 -0.71 17.36 -20.69
CA ASN A 685 0.49 18.09 -20.41
C ASN A 685 0.97 18.19 -18.97
N GLY A 686 0.28 17.53 -18.06
CA GLY A 686 0.50 17.55 -16.63
C GLY A 686 0.17 18.91 -16.03
N VAL A 687 -0.55 19.77 -16.75
CA VAL A 687 -0.97 21.09 -16.28
C VAL A 687 -2.47 21.22 -16.46
N LEU A 688 -3.16 21.50 -15.36
CA LEU A 688 -4.59 21.81 -15.37
C LEU A 688 -4.88 22.87 -16.45
N ASP A 689 -5.76 22.55 -17.39
CA ASP A 689 -6.18 23.41 -18.51
C ASP A 689 -6.55 24.83 -18.04
N PHE A 690 -7.08 24.98 -16.80
CA PHE A 690 -7.47 26.27 -16.24
C PHE A 690 -6.29 27.18 -15.87
N ARG A 691 -5.07 26.62 -15.76
CA ARG A 691 -3.82 27.35 -15.51
C ARG A 691 -3.10 27.73 -16.80
N GLU A 692 -3.55 27.22 -17.95
CA GLU A 692 -2.88 27.39 -19.24
C GLU A 692 -3.50 28.44 -20.16
N ASP A 693 -2.67 29.27 -20.78
CA ASP A 693 -3.12 30.44 -21.55
C ASP A 693 -4.10 30.14 -22.69
N PHE A 694 -4.00 28.97 -23.34
CA PHE A 694 -4.83 28.63 -24.52
C PHE A 694 -6.07 27.78 -24.17
N LEU A 695 -6.08 27.06 -23.05
CA LEU A 695 -7.22 26.25 -22.59
C LEU A 695 -8.02 26.90 -21.46
N ILE A 696 -7.49 27.95 -20.83
CA ILE A 696 -8.11 28.66 -19.70
C ILE A 696 -9.54 29.11 -19.97
N PHE A 697 -9.93 29.41 -21.21
CA PHE A 697 -11.31 29.79 -21.48
C PHE A 697 -12.30 28.64 -21.25
N TYR A 698 -11.92 27.42 -21.64
CA TYR A 698 -12.79 26.24 -21.64
C TYR A 698 -12.74 25.44 -20.35
N ALA A 699 -11.67 25.56 -19.57
CA ALA A 699 -11.54 24.90 -18.28
C ALA A 699 -11.75 25.86 -17.10
N ASP A 700 -12.29 25.36 -16.00
CA ASP A 700 -12.41 26.08 -14.73
C ASP A 700 -11.79 25.27 -13.60
N PRO A 701 -11.39 25.92 -12.50
CA PRO A 701 -10.87 25.20 -11.35
C PRO A 701 -11.88 24.16 -10.81
N PRO A 702 -11.42 22.94 -10.45
CA PRO A 702 -12.28 21.85 -9.97
C PRO A 702 -13.00 22.17 -8.65
N VAL A 703 -12.53 23.17 -7.88
CA VAL A 703 -13.22 23.70 -6.69
C VAL A 703 -14.63 24.25 -6.97
N PHE A 704 -15.01 24.44 -8.25
CA PHE A 704 -16.37 24.81 -8.62
C PHE A 704 -17.28 23.60 -8.86
N SER A 705 -16.75 22.44 -9.23
CA SER A 705 -17.49 21.21 -9.53
C SER A 705 -17.63 20.31 -8.30
N ASN A 706 -16.55 20.15 -7.54
CA ASN A 706 -16.51 19.34 -6.32
C ASN A 706 -16.01 20.18 -5.12
N LEU A 707 -16.59 19.96 -3.94
CA LEU A 707 -16.26 20.69 -2.70
C LEU A 707 -15.91 19.75 -1.54
N ILE A 708 -16.02 18.45 -1.77
CA ILE A 708 -15.83 17.43 -0.75
C ILE A 708 -14.33 17.23 -0.55
N ASP A 709 -13.96 17.18 0.72
CA ASP A 709 -12.60 17.11 1.25
C ASP A 709 -12.80 16.46 2.62
N PHE A 710 -12.78 15.12 2.67
CA PHE A 710 -13.17 14.35 3.85
C PHE A 710 -12.02 14.18 4.84
N ASN A 711 -10.80 14.02 4.34
CA ASN A 711 -9.56 13.97 5.14
C ASN A 711 -9.07 15.37 5.56
N ASN A 712 -9.72 16.45 5.10
CA ASN A 712 -9.49 17.82 5.52
C ASN A 712 -8.03 18.30 5.34
N ASN A 713 -7.31 17.78 4.35
CA ASN A 713 -5.94 18.20 4.06
C ASN A 713 -5.87 19.46 3.17
N GLY A 714 -7.02 19.92 2.67
CA GLY A 714 -7.18 21.14 1.88
C GLY A 714 -7.10 20.93 0.37
N ILE A 715 -6.92 19.69 -0.08
CA ILE A 715 -7.13 19.25 -1.46
C ILE A 715 -8.50 18.56 -1.53
N ILE A 716 -9.10 18.49 -2.70
CA ILE A 716 -10.43 17.89 -2.87
C ILE A 716 -10.21 16.42 -3.17
N ASP A 717 -10.88 15.52 -2.44
CA ASP A 717 -10.68 14.06 -2.55
C ASP A 717 -10.72 13.51 -3.98
N SER A 718 -11.47 14.12 -4.91
CA SER A 718 -11.59 13.63 -6.30
C SER A 718 -10.50 14.10 -7.27
N ILE A 719 -9.53 14.87 -6.79
CA ILE A 719 -8.34 15.34 -7.52
C ILE A 719 -7.11 15.25 -6.60
N GLU A 720 -7.30 14.64 -5.45
CA GLU A 720 -6.23 14.29 -4.55
C GLU A 720 -5.56 13.07 -5.14
N ASP A 721 -4.25 13.01 -4.93
CA ASP A 721 -3.36 12.00 -5.45
C ASP A 721 -2.32 11.74 -4.36
N ASP A 722 -1.93 10.48 -4.12
CA ASP A 722 -0.88 10.09 -3.17
C ASP A 722 -0.04 8.87 -3.63
N TYR A 723 0.58 8.11 -2.72
CA TYR A 723 1.34 6.88 -3.05
C TYR A 723 0.80 5.67 -2.27
N GLU A 724 -0.39 5.80 -1.70
CA GLU A 724 -1.10 4.80 -0.92
C GLU A 724 -2.07 4.04 -1.84
N PRO A 725 -2.26 2.72 -1.62
CA PRO A 725 -3.26 2.00 -2.41
C PRO A 725 -4.67 2.56 -2.19
N GLU A 726 -5.48 2.63 -3.25
CA GLU A 726 -6.85 3.15 -3.24
C GLU A 726 -7.85 2.21 -2.51
N TYR A 727 -7.75 2.21 -1.18
CA TYR A 727 -8.69 1.51 -0.30
C TYR A 727 -9.97 2.32 -0.11
N GLU A 728 -11.11 1.64 0.08
CA GLU A 728 -12.38 2.33 0.41
C GLU A 728 -12.28 3.22 1.66
N TYR A 729 -11.44 2.82 2.61
CA TYR A 729 -10.99 3.62 3.75
C TYR A 729 -9.53 3.26 4.00
N GLY A 730 -8.68 4.26 4.27
CA GLY A 730 -7.25 4.07 4.47
C GLY A 730 -6.87 3.07 5.57
N ILE A 731 -5.62 2.60 5.55
CA ILE A 731 -5.13 1.67 6.57
C ILE A 731 -5.00 2.35 7.93
N ASP A 732 -4.95 1.55 8.99
CA ASP A 732 -4.93 2.05 10.37
C ASP A 732 -6.18 2.87 10.76
N ARG A 733 -7.25 2.84 9.95
CA ARG A 733 -8.50 3.56 10.24
C ARG A 733 -9.55 2.65 10.87
N GLN A 734 -10.31 3.20 11.81
CA GLN A 734 -11.58 2.63 12.26
C GLN A 734 -12.60 3.72 12.54
N GLY A 735 -13.86 3.49 12.20
CA GLY A 735 -14.85 4.54 12.34
C GLY A 735 -16.20 4.24 11.75
N TYR A 736 -16.94 5.32 11.52
CA TYR A 736 -18.19 5.29 10.79
C TYR A 736 -18.40 6.57 9.98
N HIS A 737 -19.18 6.43 8.90
CA HIS A 737 -19.67 7.54 8.09
C HIS A 737 -21.18 7.43 7.96
N LEU A 738 -21.91 8.39 8.51
CA LEU A 738 -23.37 8.47 8.36
C LEU A 738 -23.71 9.61 7.41
N LYS A 739 -24.52 9.36 6.39
CA LYS A 739 -25.05 10.36 5.48
C LYS A 739 -26.57 10.28 5.42
N ALA A 740 -27.22 11.43 5.33
CA ALA A 740 -28.64 11.53 5.07
C ALA A 740 -28.88 12.64 4.05
N GLU A 741 -29.51 12.31 2.94
CA GLU A 741 -29.89 13.26 1.90
C GLU A 741 -31.41 13.37 1.83
N TYR A 742 -31.93 14.59 1.70
CA TYR A 742 -33.35 14.86 1.58
C TYR A 742 -33.65 15.83 0.45
N ASP A 743 -34.44 15.37 -0.51
CA ASP A 743 -34.94 16.17 -1.64
C ASP A 743 -36.09 17.07 -1.14
N LEU A 744 -35.77 18.30 -0.72
CA LEU A 744 -36.77 19.28 -0.31
C LEU A 744 -37.73 19.60 -1.46
N LEU A 745 -37.17 19.80 -2.66
CA LEU A 745 -37.85 20.04 -3.93
C LEU A 745 -37.08 19.32 -5.04
N ASP A 746 -37.69 19.18 -6.22
CA ASP A 746 -37.05 18.52 -7.37
C ASP A 746 -35.75 19.22 -7.84
N ASN A 747 -35.53 20.46 -7.39
CA ASN A 747 -34.36 21.28 -7.68
C ASN A 747 -33.56 21.69 -6.43
N LEU A 748 -33.89 21.16 -5.25
CA LEU A 748 -33.27 21.53 -3.97
C LEU A 748 -33.07 20.28 -3.10
N SER A 749 -31.81 19.88 -2.88
CA SER A 749 -31.45 18.80 -1.96
C SER A 749 -30.63 19.32 -0.78
N ILE A 750 -30.81 18.68 0.38
CA ILE A 750 -29.97 18.86 1.56
C ILE A 750 -29.35 17.52 1.91
N GLN A 751 -28.03 17.48 1.97
CA GLN A 751 -27.28 16.37 2.50
C GLN A 751 -26.68 16.79 3.85
N VAL A 752 -26.77 15.91 4.85
CA VAL A 752 -26.08 16.04 6.12
C VAL A 752 -25.22 14.80 6.33
N GLY A 753 -24.02 14.97 6.87
CA GLY A 753 -23.14 13.85 7.12
C GLY A 753 -22.31 14.00 8.38
N TRP A 754 -21.88 12.86 8.90
CA TRP A 754 -20.99 12.74 10.03
C TRP A 754 -19.98 11.63 9.76
N LEU A 755 -18.74 12.04 9.52
CA LEU A 755 -17.56 11.18 9.50
C LEU A 755 -16.92 11.23 10.90
N ASN A 756 -16.72 10.06 11.50
CA ASN A 756 -16.04 9.94 12.78
C ASN A 756 -15.13 8.72 12.73
N GLU A 757 -13.85 9.01 12.59
CA GLU A 757 -12.82 8.01 12.45
C GLU A 757 -11.65 8.31 13.37
N SER A 758 -10.87 7.26 13.62
CA SER A 758 -9.72 7.29 14.51
C SER A 758 -8.68 6.31 14.02
N GLU A 759 -7.42 6.62 14.27
CA GLU A 759 -6.33 5.68 14.10
C GLU A 759 -6.45 4.53 15.12
N ILE A 760 -6.00 3.34 14.74
CA ILE A 760 -5.93 2.19 15.66
C ILE A 760 -4.61 2.24 16.44
N SER A 761 -3.53 2.66 15.79
CA SER A 761 -2.19 2.78 16.37
C SER A 761 -2.04 4.00 17.28
N SER A 762 -2.69 5.11 16.97
CA SER A 762 -2.54 6.38 17.69
C SER A 762 -3.87 6.87 18.29
N ARG A 763 -3.89 8.10 18.82
CA ARG A 763 -5.13 8.79 19.25
C ARG A 763 -5.62 9.85 18.26
N HIS A 764 -5.01 9.95 17.08
CA HIS A 764 -5.50 10.82 16.03
C HIS A 764 -6.90 10.39 15.57
N GLN A 765 -7.72 11.37 15.24
CA GLN A 765 -9.13 11.26 14.90
C GLN A 765 -9.52 12.35 13.92
N ASN A 766 -10.42 12.00 13.01
CA ASN A 766 -11.15 12.95 12.18
C ASN A 766 -12.63 12.88 12.55
N ASN A 767 -13.17 14.00 13.06
CA ASN A 767 -14.57 14.14 13.45
C ASN A 767 -15.22 15.31 12.73
N SER A 768 -15.62 15.01 11.51
CA SER A 768 -16.17 15.97 10.57
C SER A 768 -17.69 15.84 10.44
N LYS A 769 -18.38 16.95 10.67
CA LYS A 769 -19.84 17.06 10.50
C LYS A 769 -20.14 18.11 9.46
N TYR A 770 -20.88 17.74 8.43
CA TYR A 770 -21.17 18.63 7.32
C TYR A 770 -22.65 18.70 6.97
N ILE A 771 -23.01 19.82 6.38
CA ILE A 771 -24.29 20.07 5.74
C ILE A 771 -23.98 20.62 4.36
N HIS A 772 -24.52 19.99 3.33
CA HIS A 772 -24.40 20.40 1.94
C HIS A 772 -25.80 20.68 1.40
N LEU A 773 -25.99 21.88 0.87
CA LEU A 773 -27.22 22.36 0.26
C LEU A 773 -26.95 22.56 -1.23
N THR A 774 -27.72 21.87 -2.09
CA THR A 774 -27.59 21.98 -3.53
C THR A 774 -28.89 22.45 -4.13
N TYR A 775 -28.84 23.53 -4.92
CA TYR A 775 -29.98 24.06 -5.66
C TYR A 775 -29.61 24.20 -7.14
N LYS A 776 -30.30 23.48 -8.02
CA LYS A 776 -30.05 23.51 -9.47
C LYS A 776 -31.33 23.82 -10.22
N ARG A 777 -31.35 24.91 -10.98
CA ARG A 777 -32.51 25.28 -11.78
C ARG A 777 -32.11 25.64 -13.20
N ASP A 778 -32.68 24.91 -14.15
CA ASP A 778 -32.67 25.25 -15.57
C ASP A 778 -33.93 26.05 -15.89
N ILE A 779 -33.76 27.19 -16.56
CA ILE A 779 -34.86 28.04 -17.02
C ILE A 779 -34.77 28.10 -18.55
N PRO A 780 -35.75 27.52 -19.27
CA PRO A 780 -35.80 27.58 -20.74
C PRO A 780 -35.63 29.00 -21.26
N ASP A 781 -34.83 29.16 -22.30
CA ASP A 781 -34.51 30.44 -22.94
C ASP A 781 -33.86 31.49 -22.01
N PHE A 782 -33.45 31.14 -20.79
CA PHE A 782 -32.74 32.05 -19.90
C PHE A 782 -31.37 31.50 -19.50
N GLY A 783 -31.29 30.20 -19.18
CA GLY A 783 -30.06 29.49 -18.83
C GLY A 783 -30.13 28.79 -17.47
N ASN A 784 -28.95 28.50 -16.88
CA ASN A 784 -28.82 27.57 -15.75
C ASN A 784 -28.29 28.27 -14.50
N PHE A 785 -28.85 27.93 -13.35
CA PHE A 785 -28.39 28.35 -12.04
C PHE A 785 -28.00 27.14 -11.20
N LEU A 786 -26.80 27.16 -10.64
CA LEU A 786 -26.33 26.21 -9.64
C LEU A 786 -25.89 26.98 -8.40
N PHE A 787 -26.45 26.64 -7.25
CA PHE A 787 -26.02 27.14 -5.97
C PHE A 787 -25.69 25.95 -5.08
N GLN A 788 -24.48 25.97 -4.52
CA GLN A 788 -24.00 24.98 -3.59
C GLN A 788 -23.51 25.70 -2.34
N ASN A 789 -23.89 25.19 -1.18
CA ASN A 789 -23.37 25.66 0.09
C ASN A 789 -23.00 24.48 0.96
N GLN A 790 -21.77 24.46 1.43
CA GLN A 790 -21.24 23.43 2.31
C GLN A 790 -20.76 24.07 3.59
N PHE A 791 -21.37 23.69 4.71
CA PHE A 791 -20.92 24.05 6.04
C PHE A 791 -20.32 22.81 6.69
N VAL A 792 -19.07 22.88 7.12
CA VAL A 792 -18.33 21.79 7.77
C VAL A 792 -17.84 22.25 9.13
N ARG A 793 -18.01 21.41 10.14
CA ARG A 793 -17.33 21.52 11.42
C ARG A 793 -16.34 20.36 11.51
N VAL A 794 -15.07 20.71 11.49
CA VAL A 794 -13.94 19.77 11.43
C VAL A 794 -13.21 19.74 12.77
N ARG A 795 -12.78 18.54 13.15
CA ARG A 795 -11.78 18.31 14.20
C ARG A 795 -10.92 17.15 13.74
N ASP A 796 -9.76 17.47 13.22
CA ASP A 796 -8.93 16.52 12.50
C ASP A 796 -7.48 16.65 12.92
N ASP A 797 -6.90 15.58 13.43
CA ASP A 797 -5.50 15.55 13.81
C ASP A 797 -4.73 14.40 13.15
N ILE A 798 -5.31 13.87 12.07
CA ILE A 798 -4.70 12.87 11.22
C ILE A 798 -3.94 13.59 10.09
N PRO A 799 -2.61 13.42 9.97
CA PRO A 799 -1.84 14.09 8.93
C PRO A 799 -1.85 13.28 7.62
N ASP A 800 -2.60 13.76 6.61
CA ASP A 800 -2.71 13.12 5.28
C ASP A 800 -1.99 13.96 4.21
N TYR A 801 -1.01 13.39 3.52
CA TYR A 801 -0.28 14.12 2.48
C TYR A 801 -0.95 13.95 1.12
N ALA A 802 -0.58 14.81 0.16
CA ALA A 802 -0.95 14.62 -1.23
C ALA A 802 0.25 14.90 -2.14
N ILE A 803 0.15 14.56 -3.41
CA ILE A 803 1.16 14.83 -4.43
C ILE A 803 0.57 15.69 -5.55
N THR A 804 1.42 16.50 -6.19
CA THR A 804 1.00 17.34 -7.33
C THR A 804 2.15 17.60 -8.29
N LEU A 805 1.86 17.77 -9.58
CA LEU A 805 2.85 18.19 -10.58
C LEU A 805 2.78 19.72 -10.83
N PRO A 806 3.88 20.47 -10.61
CA PRO A 806 3.93 21.89 -10.93
C PRO A 806 4.13 22.18 -12.42
N ILE A 807 3.66 23.35 -12.86
CA ILE A 807 3.75 23.79 -14.27
C ILE A 807 5.19 23.83 -14.76
N GLY A 808 5.50 23.01 -15.76
CA GLY A 808 6.81 22.95 -16.41
C GLY A 808 7.90 22.21 -15.63
N GLU A 809 7.55 21.58 -14.51
CA GLU A 809 8.41 20.66 -13.78
C GLU A 809 8.21 19.22 -14.30
N LEU A 810 9.27 18.40 -14.20
CA LEU A 810 9.26 16.99 -14.64
C LEU A 810 9.18 16.01 -13.46
N GLU A 811 9.16 16.54 -12.24
CA GLU A 811 9.14 15.78 -10.99
C GLU A 811 7.95 16.25 -10.15
N VAL A 812 7.22 15.29 -9.61
CA VAL A 812 6.09 15.53 -8.71
C VAL A 812 6.59 16.20 -7.43
N LEU A 813 5.77 17.03 -6.78
CA LEU A 813 6.00 17.64 -5.46
C LEU A 813 5.00 17.13 -4.43
N HIS A 814 5.51 16.71 -3.27
CA HIS A 814 4.72 16.29 -2.13
C HIS A 814 4.24 17.54 -1.41
N ILE A 815 2.93 17.60 -1.19
CA ILE A 815 2.25 18.60 -0.40
C ILE A 815 1.98 18.00 0.97
N ASN A 816 2.66 18.55 1.97
CA ASN A 816 2.41 18.14 3.34
C ASN A 816 1.13 18.76 3.88
N ASP A 817 0.30 17.96 4.55
CA ASP A 817 -0.81 18.51 5.30
C ASP A 817 -0.30 19.24 6.54
N LYS A 818 -0.80 20.46 6.66
CA LYS A 818 -0.45 21.38 7.73
C LYS A 818 -1.47 21.32 8.85
N LEU A 819 -2.44 20.41 8.82
CA LEU A 819 -3.55 20.29 9.77
C LEU A 819 -4.24 21.63 9.99
N ASP A 820 -4.42 22.40 8.91
CA ASP A 820 -5.06 23.72 8.99
C ASP A 820 -6.52 23.63 9.47
N PHE A 821 -7.12 22.43 9.46
CA PHE A 821 -8.46 22.13 9.92
C PHE A 821 -8.54 21.44 11.30
N TYR A 822 -7.45 21.46 12.08
CA TYR A 822 -7.35 20.83 13.40
C TYR A 822 -8.57 21.00 14.31
N ASN A 823 -9.11 22.22 14.36
CA ASN A 823 -10.38 22.51 14.99
C ASN A 823 -11.00 23.73 14.31
N ALA A 824 -11.72 23.48 13.22
CA ALA A 824 -12.19 24.53 12.34
C ALA A 824 -13.71 24.45 12.07
N ARG A 825 -14.27 25.59 11.67
CA ARG A 825 -15.57 25.65 11.00
C ARG A 825 -15.39 26.31 9.66
N LEU A 826 -15.89 25.66 8.62
CA LEU A 826 -15.72 26.07 7.24
C LEU A 826 -17.10 26.26 6.61
N ASN A 827 -17.25 27.32 5.83
CA ASN A 827 -18.42 27.57 5.00
C ASN A 827 -17.95 27.88 3.58
N LYS A 828 -18.10 26.92 2.67
CA LYS A 828 -17.81 27.04 1.23
C LYS A 828 -19.12 27.31 0.51
N THR A 829 -19.23 28.41 -0.23
CA THR A 829 -20.42 28.76 -1.02
C THR A 829 -20.05 28.99 -2.46
N THR A 830 -20.72 28.30 -3.36
CA THR A 830 -20.48 28.36 -4.80
C THR A 830 -21.78 28.76 -5.50
N LEU A 831 -21.70 29.76 -6.37
CA LEU A 831 -22.80 30.20 -7.22
C LEU A 831 -22.32 30.19 -8.66
N GLN A 832 -23.03 29.46 -9.52
CA GLN A 832 -22.81 29.44 -10.95
C GLN A 832 -24.08 29.87 -11.69
N CYS A 833 -23.92 30.76 -12.67
CA CYS A 833 -24.99 31.29 -13.49
C CYS A 833 -24.55 31.26 -14.94
N LEU A 834 -25.27 30.51 -15.77
CA LEU A 834 -25.16 30.51 -17.22
C LEU A 834 -26.37 31.26 -17.80
N TYR A 835 -26.13 32.24 -18.66
CA TYR A 835 -27.15 33.04 -19.32
C TYR A 835 -27.04 32.93 -20.83
N THR A 836 -28.13 32.49 -21.47
CA THR A 836 -28.19 32.20 -22.91
C THR A 836 -29.41 32.83 -23.61
N ALA A 837 -30.11 33.74 -22.93
CA ALA A 837 -31.36 34.32 -23.45
C ALA A 837 -31.21 35.18 -24.70
N VAL A 838 -29.99 35.70 -24.94
CA VAL A 838 -29.69 36.48 -26.13
C VAL A 838 -29.10 35.51 -27.17
N PRO A 839 -29.69 35.40 -28.38
CA PRO A 839 -29.19 34.51 -29.41
C PRO A 839 -27.70 34.75 -29.68
N ASN A 840 -26.95 33.65 -29.77
CA ASN A 840 -25.50 33.62 -30.00
C ASN A 840 -24.63 34.20 -28.87
N LEU A 841 -25.20 34.73 -27.78
CA LEU A 841 -24.45 35.24 -26.63
C LEU A 841 -24.58 34.29 -25.45
N THR A 842 -23.44 33.82 -24.96
CA THR A 842 -23.35 33.03 -23.72
C THR A 842 -22.57 33.85 -22.70
N LEU A 843 -23.18 34.09 -21.55
CA LEU A 843 -22.52 34.69 -20.39
C LEU A 843 -22.50 33.68 -19.25
N GLU A 844 -21.35 33.50 -18.62
CA GLU A 844 -21.19 32.61 -17.46
C GLU A 844 -20.56 33.38 -16.31
N ALA A 845 -21.10 33.21 -15.11
CA ALA A 845 -20.57 33.80 -13.89
C ALA A 845 -20.46 32.72 -12.82
N LYS A 846 -19.27 32.51 -12.27
CA LYS A 846 -19.00 31.62 -11.13
C LYS A 846 -18.42 32.43 -9.98
N CYS A 847 -18.92 32.20 -8.77
CA CYS A 847 -18.44 32.87 -7.56
C CYS A 847 -18.27 31.81 -6.47
N LEU A 848 -17.07 31.74 -5.90
CA LEU A 848 -16.74 30.91 -4.75
C LEU A 848 -16.40 31.83 -3.58
N VAL A 849 -17.03 31.60 -2.42
CA VAL A 849 -16.73 32.30 -1.16
C VAL A 849 -16.47 31.26 -0.09
N VAL A 850 -15.30 31.32 0.53
CA VAL A 850 -14.89 30.45 1.62
C VAL A 850 -14.71 31.29 2.88
N MET A 851 -15.44 30.94 3.94
CA MET A 851 -15.28 31.52 5.26
C MET A 851 -14.87 30.44 6.26
N GLN A 852 -13.70 30.61 6.88
CA GLN A 852 -13.17 29.69 7.87
C GLN A 852 -13.01 30.37 9.22
N LYS A 853 -13.40 29.69 10.29
CA LYS A 853 -13.14 30.07 11.67
C LYS A 853 -12.30 28.97 12.32
N GLN A 854 -11.03 29.26 12.55
CA GLN A 854 -10.15 28.42 13.36
C GLN A 854 -10.46 28.64 14.84
N LEU A 855 -10.49 27.56 15.60
CA LEU A 855 -10.67 27.56 17.05
C LEU A 855 -9.41 27.03 17.72
N GLU A 856 -9.00 27.71 18.78
CA GLU A 856 -7.87 27.30 19.61
C GLU A 856 -8.20 26.03 20.42
N GLN A 857 -7.20 25.21 20.75
CA GLN A 857 -7.39 24.00 21.55
C GLN A 857 -7.47 24.31 23.05
N ASN A 858 -8.06 23.43 23.86
CA ASN A 858 -7.98 23.56 25.33
C ASN A 858 -6.56 23.21 25.82
N VAL A 859 -6.05 23.95 26.83
CA VAL A 859 -4.71 23.76 27.41
C VAL A 859 -4.45 22.32 27.88
N GLU A 860 -5.42 21.67 28.50
CA GLU A 860 -5.29 20.28 28.99
C GLU A 860 -5.14 19.24 27.87
N LYS A 861 -5.44 19.61 26.62
CA LYS A 861 -5.34 18.74 25.45
C LYS A 861 -4.17 19.07 24.54
N ALA A 862 -3.46 20.16 24.80
CA ALA A 862 -2.25 20.51 24.06
C ALA A 862 -1.18 19.44 24.30
N LEU A 863 -0.38 19.14 23.27
CA LEU A 863 0.73 18.17 23.38
C LEU A 863 1.68 18.55 24.51
N PHE A 864 2.06 19.83 24.58
CA PHE A 864 2.81 20.39 25.70
C PHE A 864 2.65 21.91 25.82
N THR A 865 3.02 22.44 26.98
CA THR A 865 3.00 23.87 27.31
C THR A 865 4.42 24.41 27.37
N ASP A 866 4.86 25.22 26.39
CA ASP A 866 6.18 25.85 26.47
C ASP A 866 6.13 27.07 27.43
N VAL A 867 7.31 27.42 27.96
CA VAL A 867 7.53 28.60 28.80
C VAL A 867 8.34 29.61 27.98
N GLU A 868 7.80 30.81 27.76
CA GLU A 868 8.50 31.86 27.01
C GLU A 868 9.04 32.93 27.97
N TYR A 869 10.26 33.41 27.69
CA TYR A 869 10.84 34.54 28.40
C TYR A 869 10.30 35.83 27.78
N ASP A 870 9.48 36.58 28.51
CA ASP A 870 9.09 37.92 28.08
C ASP A 870 10.21 38.92 28.41
N PRO A 871 10.90 39.49 27.40
CA PRO A 871 11.97 40.45 27.63
C PRO A 871 11.50 41.77 28.26
N VAL A 872 10.20 42.09 28.21
CA VAL A 872 9.60 43.33 28.73
C VAL A 872 9.32 43.21 30.22
N SER A 873 8.61 42.17 30.66
CA SER A 873 8.33 41.92 32.08
C SER A 873 9.52 41.31 32.82
N LYS A 874 10.51 40.76 32.10
CA LYS A 874 11.61 39.94 32.65
C LYS A 874 11.12 38.74 33.46
N ASN A 875 9.89 38.31 33.21
CA ASN A 875 9.29 37.14 33.79
C ASN A 875 9.16 36.05 32.73
N PHE A 876 9.07 34.81 33.20
CA PHE A 876 8.63 33.69 32.39
C PHE A 876 7.10 33.67 32.43
N GLU A 877 6.47 33.81 31.27
CA GLU A 877 5.02 33.68 31.13
C GLU A 877 4.69 32.30 30.57
N THR A 878 3.73 31.63 31.20
CA THR A 878 3.21 30.34 30.79
C THR A 878 2.15 30.56 29.72
N ASP A 879 2.48 30.61 28.43
CA ASP A 879 1.42 30.71 27.42
C ASP A 879 1.78 30.33 25.97
N GLU A 880 2.83 29.55 25.73
CA GLU A 880 3.11 29.09 24.37
C GLU A 880 2.78 27.60 24.20
N ARG A 881 1.49 27.26 24.34
CA ARG A 881 1.04 25.88 24.10
C ARG A 881 1.30 25.44 22.66
N VAL A 882 1.73 24.19 22.50
CA VAL A 882 1.81 23.53 21.19
C VAL A 882 0.58 22.65 21.07
N ASP A 883 -0.29 23.01 20.12
CA ASP A 883 -1.54 22.28 19.89
C ASP A 883 -1.24 20.94 19.19
N PHE A 884 -0.31 20.94 18.22
CA PHE A 884 0.05 19.74 17.46
C PHE A 884 1.50 19.77 16.90
N MET A 885 2.01 18.62 16.48
CA MET A 885 3.28 18.49 15.74
C MET A 885 3.00 17.96 14.33
N VAL A 886 3.51 18.61 13.31
CA VAL A 886 3.27 18.24 11.91
C VAL A 886 4.57 17.75 11.28
N PRO A 887 4.57 16.62 10.57
CA PRO A 887 5.73 16.18 9.81
C PRO A 887 6.08 17.14 8.65
N ILE A 888 7.37 17.32 8.37
CA ILE A 888 7.86 18.13 7.24
C ILE A 888 7.86 17.29 5.96
N GLU A 889 8.27 16.04 6.10
CA GLU A 889 8.40 15.03 5.07
C GLU A 889 7.51 13.83 5.45
N GLN A 890 6.51 13.56 4.61
CA GLN A 890 5.58 12.43 4.77
C GLN A 890 5.84 11.32 3.74
N VAL A 891 6.84 11.47 2.87
CA VAL A 891 7.22 10.47 1.85
C VAL A 891 8.72 10.25 1.84
N ARG A 892 9.16 8.99 1.76
CA ARG A 892 10.60 8.63 1.72
C ARG A 892 11.23 9.01 0.39
N THR A 893 12.43 9.59 0.45
CA THR A 893 13.23 9.95 -0.73
C THR A 893 14.32 8.91 -0.98
N SER A 894 14.32 8.22 -2.12
CA SER A 894 15.46 7.41 -2.57
C SER A 894 15.73 7.62 -4.06
N GLY A 895 16.85 8.27 -4.38
CA GLY A 895 17.21 8.61 -5.76
C GLY A 895 16.19 9.57 -6.40
N LEU A 896 15.80 9.29 -7.65
CA LEU A 896 14.83 10.07 -8.43
C LEU A 896 13.36 9.75 -8.09
N ARG A 897 13.08 8.87 -7.11
CA ARG A 897 11.72 8.43 -6.79
C ARG A 897 11.38 8.67 -5.31
N ARG A 898 10.13 9.06 -5.08
CA ARG A 898 9.48 9.10 -3.75
C ARG A 898 8.64 7.84 -3.64
N ILE A 899 9.03 6.91 -2.77
CA ILE A 899 8.62 5.50 -2.94
C ILE A 899 7.61 5.03 -1.89
N HIS A 900 7.60 5.59 -0.67
CA HIS A 900 6.74 5.08 0.42
C HIS A 900 6.18 6.17 1.34
N PRO A 901 4.90 6.05 1.76
CA PRO A 901 4.26 6.92 2.76
C PRO A 901 4.89 6.82 4.16
N PHE A 902 4.49 7.77 5.01
CA PHE A 902 4.77 7.86 6.45
C PHE A 902 3.91 6.87 7.24
N TYR A 903 4.02 5.55 6.99
CA TYR A 903 3.47 4.60 7.96
C TYR A 903 4.46 4.38 9.11
N PRO A 904 4.01 4.01 10.34
CA PRO A 904 4.90 3.77 11.48
C PRO A 904 5.85 2.61 11.18
N ASP A 905 7.00 2.98 10.66
CA ASP A 905 8.06 2.13 10.15
C ASP A 905 9.32 2.57 10.90
N HIS A 906 10.07 1.57 11.37
CA HIS A 906 11.30 1.74 12.15
C HIS A 906 12.51 2.31 11.35
N GLY A 907 12.31 2.74 10.11
CA GLY A 907 13.32 2.73 9.06
C GLY A 907 13.31 1.40 8.30
N ILE A 908 13.84 1.40 7.07
CA ILE A 908 14.22 0.19 6.32
C ILE A 908 15.08 -0.72 7.21
N ASN A 909 15.93 -0.12 8.06
CA ASN A 909 16.72 -0.82 9.06
C ASN A 909 16.67 -0.14 10.44
N ALA A 910 15.89 -0.71 11.37
CA ALA A 910 15.71 -0.18 12.73
C ALA A 910 17.01 0.00 13.56
N LEU A 911 18.07 -0.71 13.16
CA LEU A 911 19.36 -0.70 13.82
C LEU A 911 20.36 0.27 13.22
N ASP A 912 20.15 0.69 11.97
CA ASP A 912 20.99 1.71 11.38
C ASP A 912 20.79 3.04 12.15
N PRO A 913 21.88 3.66 12.65
CA PRO A 913 21.78 4.99 13.22
C PRO A 913 21.36 6.05 12.21
N SER A 914 21.73 5.94 10.92
CA SER A 914 21.36 6.92 9.88
C SER A 914 19.91 6.80 9.43
N ASP A 915 19.37 5.59 9.37
CA ASP A 915 17.96 5.35 9.06
C ASP A 915 17.10 5.36 10.33
N THR A 916 16.65 6.55 10.70
CA THR A 916 15.74 6.69 11.84
C THR A 916 14.31 6.27 11.51
N GLY A 917 13.93 6.24 10.22
CA GLY A 917 12.53 6.33 9.80
C GLY A 917 11.99 7.77 9.92
N LEU A 918 11.01 8.13 9.08
CA LEU A 918 10.46 9.50 9.02
C LEU A 918 9.77 9.92 10.33
N ILE A 919 8.99 9.03 10.95
CA ILE A 919 8.28 9.30 12.22
C ILE A 919 9.27 9.53 13.37
N TYR A 920 10.41 8.84 13.34
CA TYR A 920 11.39 8.87 14.41
C TYR A 920 12.60 9.79 14.13
N ASP A 921 12.54 10.68 13.13
CA ASP A 921 13.47 11.81 13.04
C ASP A 921 12.85 13.05 13.73
N ALA A 922 13.43 13.46 14.86
CA ALA A 922 12.99 14.65 15.59
C ALA A 922 13.00 15.95 14.76
N TRP A 923 13.86 16.05 13.74
CA TRP A 923 13.93 17.22 12.86
C TRP A 923 12.83 17.21 11.79
N ASN A 924 12.21 16.06 11.54
CA ASN A 924 11.06 15.94 10.65
C ASN A 924 9.79 16.52 11.29
N TRP A 925 9.79 16.90 12.57
CA TRP A 925 8.60 17.44 13.21
C TRP A 925 8.67 18.95 13.40
N ARG A 926 7.58 19.64 13.03
CA ARG A 926 7.38 21.08 13.28
C ARG A 926 6.24 21.30 14.27
N LYS A 927 6.52 22.07 15.31
CA LYS A 927 5.50 22.57 16.25
C LYS A 927 4.50 23.46 15.52
N ARG A 928 3.21 23.22 15.73
CA ARG A 928 2.11 24.04 15.21
C ARG A 928 1.23 24.56 16.34
N ARG A 929 0.74 25.77 16.11
CA ARG A 929 -0.16 26.51 17.00
C ARG A 929 -1.30 27.06 16.16
N TYR A 930 -2.53 26.93 16.64
CA TYR A 930 -3.73 27.36 15.94
C TYR A 930 -4.50 28.38 16.79
N PRO A 931 -4.02 29.64 16.85
CA PRO A 931 -4.75 30.69 17.53
C PRO A 931 -6.12 30.90 16.87
N GLU A 932 -7.07 31.38 17.67
CA GLU A 932 -8.41 31.67 17.16
C GLU A 932 -8.36 32.76 16.07
N ARG A 933 -8.65 32.39 14.82
CA ARG A 933 -8.60 33.29 13.65
C ARG A 933 -9.79 33.11 12.71
N SER A 934 -10.18 34.17 12.01
CA SER A 934 -11.19 34.13 10.95
C SER A 934 -10.54 34.43 9.61
N ILE A 935 -10.73 33.55 8.62
CA ILE A 935 -10.16 33.65 7.27
C ILE A 935 -11.32 33.76 6.28
N ARG A 936 -11.18 34.62 5.26
CA ARG A 936 -12.13 34.73 4.16
C ARG A 936 -11.38 34.77 2.83
N ASN A 937 -11.70 33.82 1.96
CA ASN A 937 -11.23 33.77 0.58
C ASN A 937 -12.41 33.90 -0.37
N GLN A 938 -12.20 34.54 -1.52
CA GLN A 938 -13.22 34.70 -2.56
C GLN A 938 -12.54 34.58 -3.92
N MET A 939 -13.16 33.86 -4.83
CA MET A 939 -12.76 33.76 -6.23
C MET A 939 -13.98 34.01 -7.12
N THR A 940 -13.81 34.75 -8.22
CA THR A 940 -14.91 35.01 -9.16
C THR A 940 -14.44 34.88 -10.61
N ILE A 941 -15.16 34.09 -11.40
CA ILE A 941 -14.92 33.87 -12.83
C ILE A 941 -16.10 34.43 -13.61
N LEU A 942 -15.81 35.27 -14.61
CA LEU A 942 -16.78 35.77 -15.57
C LEU A 942 -16.33 35.38 -16.98
N LYS A 943 -17.17 34.67 -17.74
CA LYS A 943 -16.94 34.33 -19.15
C LYS A 943 -18.01 34.95 -20.03
N ALA A 944 -17.61 35.33 -21.23
CA ALA A 944 -18.50 35.74 -22.30
C ALA A 944 -18.01 35.15 -23.62
N SER A 945 -18.92 34.54 -24.39
CA SER A 945 -18.69 34.16 -25.78
C SER A 945 -19.82 34.66 -26.66
N TYR A 946 -19.50 35.07 -27.89
CA TYR A 946 -20.49 35.52 -28.86
C TYR A 946 -20.24 34.88 -30.23
N GLU A 947 -21.17 34.10 -30.74
CA GLU A 947 -21.01 33.40 -32.02
C GLU A 947 -21.43 34.28 -33.21
N ILE A 948 -20.52 34.49 -34.15
CA ILE A 948 -20.74 35.28 -35.36
C ILE A 948 -20.64 34.37 -36.57
N PRO A 949 -21.74 34.01 -37.25
CA PRO A 949 -21.68 33.24 -38.48
C PRO A 949 -20.87 34.00 -39.53
N ILE A 950 -19.90 33.37 -40.18
CA ILE A 950 -18.98 34.08 -41.08
C ILE A 950 -19.71 34.76 -42.26
N GLN A 951 -20.88 34.23 -42.66
CA GLN A 951 -21.77 34.84 -43.67
C GLN A 951 -22.25 36.26 -43.31
N SER A 952 -22.26 36.59 -42.02
CA SER A 952 -22.70 37.90 -41.51
C SER A 952 -21.63 38.99 -41.64
N PHE A 953 -20.38 38.65 -41.98
CA PHE A 953 -19.33 39.66 -42.17
C PHE A 953 -19.52 40.46 -43.48
N PRO A 954 -19.63 41.80 -43.40
CA PRO A 954 -19.94 42.64 -44.56
C PRO A 954 -18.85 42.69 -45.64
N PHE A 955 -17.65 42.16 -45.36
CA PHE A 955 -16.48 42.19 -46.25
C PHE A 955 -16.46 40.98 -47.21
N ILE A 956 -16.97 39.82 -46.78
CA ILE A 956 -16.96 38.57 -47.57
C ILE A 956 -17.95 38.66 -48.74
N ASN A 957 -19.09 39.34 -48.52
CA ASN A 957 -20.08 39.65 -49.56
C ASN A 957 -19.62 40.70 -50.59
N LYS A 958 -18.45 41.34 -50.40
CA LYS A 958 -17.91 42.39 -51.27
C LYS A 958 -16.70 41.97 -52.11
N ILE A 959 -16.19 40.75 -51.95
CA ILE A 959 -15.07 40.25 -52.77
C ILE A 959 -15.63 39.85 -54.16
N PRO A 960 -15.19 40.50 -55.26
CA PRO A 960 -15.59 40.08 -56.60
C PRO A 960 -15.10 38.64 -56.84
N TYR A 961 -15.94 37.79 -57.44
CA TYR A 961 -15.72 36.36 -57.75
C TYR A 961 -15.98 35.32 -56.65
N VAL A 962 -16.27 35.70 -55.40
CA VAL A 962 -16.62 34.71 -54.35
C VAL A 962 -17.92 33.96 -54.64
N ASN A 963 -18.91 34.63 -55.24
CA ASN A 963 -20.19 34.01 -55.64
C ASN A 963 -20.07 32.97 -56.79
N LYS A 964 -18.89 32.77 -57.38
CA LYS A 964 -18.64 31.78 -58.45
C LYS A 964 -17.80 30.58 -58.00
N ILE A 965 -17.28 30.58 -56.77
CA ILE A 965 -16.47 29.50 -56.23
C ILE A 965 -17.39 28.60 -55.39
N SER A 966 -17.80 27.45 -55.92
CA SER A 966 -18.69 26.50 -55.21
C SER A 966 -18.11 25.99 -53.88
N PHE A 967 -16.79 26.14 -53.69
CA PHE A 967 -16.07 25.80 -52.47
C PHE A 967 -16.42 26.74 -51.29
N ILE A 968 -16.63 28.04 -51.53
CA ILE A 968 -16.89 29.03 -50.45
C ILE A 968 -18.36 29.02 -50.01
N ASN A 969 -19.30 28.82 -50.94
CA ASN A 969 -20.73 28.66 -50.59
C ASN A 969 -21.03 27.34 -49.87
N LYS A 970 -20.16 26.33 -49.98
CA LYS A 970 -20.25 25.08 -49.20
C LYS A 970 -19.52 25.15 -47.86
N LEU A 971 -18.43 25.92 -47.74
CA LEU A 971 -17.72 26.12 -46.47
C LEU A 971 -18.36 27.18 -45.57
N GLY A 972 -19.07 28.17 -46.13
CA GLY A 972 -19.65 29.27 -45.34
C GLY A 972 -20.83 28.89 -44.46
N VAL A 973 -21.39 27.68 -44.57
CA VAL A 973 -22.56 27.24 -43.77
C VAL A 973 -22.13 26.80 -42.37
N ASP A 974 -20.88 26.36 -42.18
CA ASP A 974 -20.44 25.67 -40.96
C ASP A 974 -19.26 26.34 -40.25
N ILE A 975 -18.88 27.58 -40.61
CA ILE A 975 -17.78 28.29 -39.94
C ILE A 975 -18.29 29.54 -39.21
N THR A 976 -18.09 29.58 -37.90
CA THR A 976 -18.42 30.67 -36.98
C THR A 976 -17.13 31.31 -36.44
N LEU A 977 -17.13 32.63 -36.25
CA LEU A 977 -16.13 33.34 -35.45
C LEU A 977 -16.71 33.57 -34.06
N THR A 978 -16.03 33.09 -33.02
CA THR A 978 -16.49 33.22 -31.63
C THR A 978 -15.48 34.02 -30.82
N PRO A 979 -15.60 35.36 -30.72
CA PRO A 979 -14.89 36.13 -29.70
C PRO A 979 -15.24 35.65 -28.29
N MET A 980 -14.22 35.48 -27.46
CA MET A 980 -14.29 34.91 -26.12
C MET A 980 -13.48 35.77 -25.15
N VAL A 981 -14.03 36.02 -23.96
CA VAL A 981 -13.35 36.74 -22.88
C VAL A 981 -13.62 36.02 -21.56
N LYS A 982 -12.57 35.69 -20.82
CA LYS A 982 -12.64 35.17 -19.44
C LYS A 982 -11.91 36.14 -18.51
N TYR A 983 -12.53 36.45 -17.38
CA TYR A 983 -11.97 37.30 -16.33
C TYR A 983 -12.01 36.56 -15.00
N VAL A 984 -10.89 36.50 -14.29
CA VAL A 984 -10.73 35.82 -13.00
C VAL A 984 -10.30 36.85 -11.96
N LEU A 985 -11.00 36.89 -10.82
CA LEU A 985 -10.85 37.85 -9.71
C LEU A 985 -10.54 37.15 -8.40
#